data_AF-A0A1V4DGQ2-F1
#
_entry.id   AF-A0A1V4DGQ2-F1
#
_cell.length_a   1.000
_cell.length_b   1.000
_cell.length_c   1.000
_cell.angle_alpha   90.00
_cell.angle_beta   90.00
_cell.angle_gamma   90.00
#
_symmetry.space_group_name_H-M   'P 1'
#
loop_
_entity.id
_entity.type
_entity.pdbx_description
1 polymer ?
#
loop_
_entity_poly.entity_id
_entity_poly.type
_entity_poly.pdbx_seq_one_letter_code
_entity_poly.pdbx_strand_id
1 'polypeptide(L)'
;MKMKKFISSLGILGTITGMLLVSPTILAETALDPAPEVQPSQTVNNGKKVLFDNTHGQTAGAADWVIDGAFSDFADALGEKGYYVKELRQLTPITLADLKDYDVFIIPEANIPYKASEQQAIEDYVSQGGAVFYIGDHYNADRNKNRIDSVEAFNGYRRGAYEDITKDMSTEEKNSDAMQGVTSSDWLSETFGIRFRFNSIDNIEDSQEWIVEDAFGITEGVSKVGLHAGATLAITDPTKAKGIVYTPNGLTKEKNKWRNAVDEGVYNGGGIEEGPYVAISKKDQGKAAFVGDSSLVEDITPKYTREENGATKRTYDGFKEGDDAQLLLQLVDWLDDTENYTDFSQTSVALSTKTPVLDFEVPENTTEPQAEPWAMPQAGYKWYAPSTFVAGSFGSSEDPVEQPSISVVHQNTPNIKEENKVTIEFSGLKPNAVSEGYQFGVYTPVAQNGFAQGNQVAATKVGDDAWQETLGYSNTFSVTADSSGKAKMDVRFKVQYSGDYNFRIRQNKTNMLTQSITVKEEADVVTPAPNEEDATYDVTGQISFITSDKPVNPLDPENPGNELDPVNPDGSKPGSGTGGLLSIDYASSLSFGKQVVENQLKNYGAFAQKYNNSDKFGSNYVQVTDKRGSGAGWVLSVLQNKQFSSSTAGELTGAKLFLGNGQLNSPNMLQAGFDESLKPTHFVSDLVADNSQVVGGLELIPGYSSVLMSADKNQGTGTWTLAYGHSKDSNIGQLTSNDPEKSSVILSVPSSANPKETTYDTVLTYKLSMVPAP
;
A
#
# COMPACT_ATOMS: atom_id res chain seq x y z
N MET A 1 76.56 -17.61 -20.08
CA MET A 1 76.93 -17.60 -18.64
C MET A 1 75.88 -16.81 -17.87
N LYS A 2 75.17 -17.49 -16.96
CA LYS A 2 74.29 -17.05 -15.86
C LYS A 2 72.86 -16.49 -16.13
N MET A 3 71.91 -17.27 -15.60
CA MET A 3 70.49 -17.03 -15.30
C MET A 3 70.23 -15.86 -14.33
N LYS A 4 69.01 -15.27 -14.36
CA LYS A 4 68.04 -15.34 -13.23
C LYS A 4 66.67 -14.70 -13.54
N LYS A 5 65.66 -15.29 -12.90
CA LYS A 5 64.19 -15.07 -12.90
C LYS A 5 63.74 -13.64 -12.56
N PHE A 6 62.57 -13.25 -13.07
CA PHE A 6 61.64 -12.37 -12.35
C PHE A 6 60.20 -12.88 -12.47
N ILE A 7 59.49 -12.77 -11.34
CA ILE A 7 58.19 -13.37 -11.01
C ILE A 7 57.05 -12.47 -11.48
N SER A 8 55.98 -13.12 -11.93
CA SER A 8 54.67 -12.57 -12.30
C SER A 8 53.82 -12.19 -11.09
N SER A 9 53.20 -11.02 -11.12
CA SER A 9 52.01 -10.69 -10.33
C SER A 9 51.07 -9.84 -11.20
N LEU A 10 50.03 -10.48 -11.73
CA LEU A 10 48.94 -9.84 -12.47
C LEU A 10 47.87 -9.46 -11.43
N GLY A 11 47.70 -8.17 -11.17
CA GLY A 11 46.64 -7.65 -10.32
C GLY A 11 45.30 -7.76 -11.05
N ILE A 12 44.36 -8.51 -10.47
CA ILE A 12 42.95 -8.51 -10.88
C ILE A 12 42.30 -7.30 -10.24
N LEU A 13 41.86 -6.37 -11.09
CA LEU A 13 41.08 -5.19 -10.73
C LEU A 13 39.68 -5.66 -10.32
N GLY A 14 39.39 -5.69 -9.01
CA GLY A 14 38.06 -5.95 -8.49
C GLY A 14 37.17 -4.73 -8.72
N THR A 15 36.19 -4.86 -9.61
CA THR A 15 35.07 -3.92 -9.73
C THR A 15 34.16 -4.09 -8.51
N ILE A 16 34.27 -3.16 -7.57
CA ILE A 16 33.30 -2.97 -6.49
C ILE A 16 32.07 -2.31 -7.14
N THR A 17 31.02 -3.08 -7.40
CA THR A 17 29.71 -2.53 -7.73
C THR A 17 29.07 -2.07 -6.43
N GLY A 18 29.34 -0.82 -6.04
CA GLY A 18 28.59 -0.17 -4.96
C GLY A 18 27.17 0.10 -5.46
N MET A 19 26.17 -0.52 -4.84
CA MET A 19 24.80 -0.01 -4.91
C MET A 19 24.80 1.35 -4.23
N LEU A 20 24.80 2.41 -5.06
CA LEU A 20 24.35 3.72 -4.63
C LEU A 20 22.88 3.58 -4.25
N LEU A 21 22.59 3.75 -2.97
CA LEU A 21 21.25 4.12 -2.52
C LEU A 21 20.98 5.51 -3.09
N VAL A 22 20.37 5.54 -4.27
CA VAL A 22 19.81 6.75 -4.84
C VAL A 22 18.45 6.91 -4.16
N SER A 23 18.31 7.90 -3.29
CA SER A 23 16.99 8.39 -2.90
C SER A 23 16.20 8.69 -4.18
N PRO A 24 14.95 8.23 -4.36
CA PRO A 24 14.21 8.52 -5.57
C PRO A 24 14.15 10.03 -5.74
N THR A 25 14.85 10.52 -6.77
CA THR A 25 14.68 11.90 -7.22
C THR A 25 13.28 11.98 -7.80
N ILE A 26 12.41 12.78 -7.20
CA ILE A 26 11.10 13.10 -7.77
C ILE A 26 11.40 13.94 -9.03
N LEU A 27 11.20 13.34 -10.21
CA LEU A 27 11.36 14.01 -11.49
C LEU A 27 9.98 14.38 -12.06
N ALA A 28 9.92 15.43 -12.86
CA ALA A 28 8.76 15.65 -13.71
C ALA A 28 8.75 14.57 -14.81
N GLU A 29 7.70 13.75 -14.84
CA GLU A 29 7.50 12.73 -15.86
C GLU A 29 6.46 13.17 -16.89
N THR A 30 6.52 12.58 -18.08
CA THR A 30 5.63 12.84 -19.20
C THR A 30 5.17 11.52 -19.82
N ALA A 31 4.22 11.60 -20.75
CA ALA A 31 3.79 10.45 -21.56
C ALA A 31 4.91 9.84 -22.45
N LEU A 32 6.08 10.48 -22.55
CA LEU A 32 7.23 10.01 -23.31
C LEU A 32 8.25 9.25 -22.43
N ASP A 33 8.12 9.34 -21.11
CA ASP A 33 8.98 8.64 -20.18
C ASP A 33 8.53 7.18 -20.02
N PRO A 34 9.43 6.26 -19.63
CA PRO A 34 9.07 4.87 -19.39
C PRO A 34 7.89 4.77 -18.43
N ALA A 35 6.85 4.06 -18.85
CA ALA A 35 5.71 3.78 -17.99
C ALA A 35 6.12 2.89 -16.81
N PRO A 36 5.61 3.14 -15.60
CA PRO A 36 5.80 2.26 -14.46
C PRO A 36 5.22 0.88 -14.75
N GLU A 37 5.76 -0.11 -14.05
CA GLU A 37 5.30 -1.49 -14.10
C GLU A 37 5.44 -2.15 -12.72
N VAL A 38 4.44 -2.95 -12.35
CA VAL A 38 4.50 -3.85 -11.20
C VAL A 38 4.63 -5.27 -11.74
N GLN A 39 5.69 -5.94 -11.30
CA GLN A 39 5.93 -7.32 -11.69
C GLN A 39 5.01 -8.24 -10.88
N PRO A 40 4.50 -9.34 -11.47
CA PRO A 40 3.83 -10.38 -10.73
C PRO A 40 4.66 -10.79 -9.51
N SER A 41 3.94 -11.16 -8.46
CA SER A 41 4.52 -11.80 -7.31
C SER A 41 5.44 -12.92 -7.75
N GLN A 42 6.58 -12.92 -7.12
CA GLN A 42 7.61 -13.90 -7.32
C GLN A 42 7.13 -15.33 -7.03
N THR A 43 6.09 -15.48 -6.21
CA THR A 43 5.47 -16.76 -5.83
C THR A 43 4.14 -17.05 -6.49
N VAL A 44 3.47 -16.04 -7.04
CA VAL A 44 2.17 -16.17 -7.73
C VAL A 44 2.30 -15.42 -9.05
N ASN A 45 2.26 -16.14 -10.16
CA ASN A 45 2.20 -15.54 -11.49
C ASN A 45 1.09 -16.25 -12.25
N ASN A 46 -0.03 -15.55 -12.44
CA ASN A 46 -1.19 -16.08 -13.13
C ASN A 46 -1.03 -15.98 -14.66
N GLY A 47 0.05 -15.36 -15.15
CA GLY A 47 0.32 -15.14 -16.58
C GLY A 47 -0.53 -14.04 -17.20
N LYS A 48 -1.32 -13.32 -16.40
CA LYS A 48 -2.28 -12.31 -16.81
C LYS A 48 -1.70 -10.92 -16.71
N LYS A 49 -2.22 -10.01 -17.53
CA LYS A 49 -1.73 -8.64 -17.62
C LYS A 49 -2.85 -7.63 -17.45
N VAL A 50 -2.57 -6.62 -16.64
CA VAL A 50 -3.44 -5.48 -16.37
C VAL A 50 -2.77 -4.22 -16.88
N LEU A 51 -3.50 -3.43 -17.67
CA LEU A 51 -3.07 -2.14 -18.19
C LEU A 51 -3.87 -1.03 -17.52
N PHE A 52 -3.22 -0.03 -16.94
CA PHE A 52 -3.86 1.16 -16.37
C PHE A 52 -3.72 2.33 -17.33
N ASP A 53 -4.81 3.05 -17.60
CA ASP A 53 -4.77 4.24 -18.44
C ASP A 53 -4.12 5.44 -17.73
N ASN A 54 -3.20 6.13 -18.41
CA ASN A 54 -2.70 7.46 -18.04
C ASN A 54 -2.60 8.38 -19.27
N THR A 55 -3.55 8.24 -20.22
CA THR A 55 -3.57 9.02 -21.47
C THR A 55 -4.63 10.12 -21.51
N HIS A 56 -5.57 10.14 -20.56
CA HIS A 56 -6.72 11.04 -20.51
C HIS A 56 -6.78 11.87 -19.22
N GLY A 57 -5.62 12.33 -18.72
CA GLY A 57 -5.56 13.28 -17.61
C GLY A 57 -5.76 12.65 -16.22
N GLN A 58 -5.34 11.41 -16.03
CA GLN A 58 -5.40 10.71 -14.74
C GLN A 58 -4.52 11.34 -13.65
N THR A 59 -3.72 12.33 -14.00
CA THR A 59 -2.91 13.12 -13.06
C THR A 59 -3.45 14.54 -12.86
N ALA A 60 -4.64 14.86 -13.37
CA ALA A 60 -5.22 16.18 -13.32
C ALA A 60 -5.64 16.59 -11.89
N GLY A 61 -5.47 17.87 -11.58
CA GLY A 61 -5.93 18.47 -10.33
C GLY A 61 -5.48 17.78 -9.04
N ALA A 62 -6.40 17.22 -8.27
CA ALA A 62 -6.24 17.01 -6.82
C ALA A 62 -5.56 15.70 -6.39
N ALA A 63 -5.52 14.70 -7.27
CA ALA A 63 -4.95 13.36 -7.07
C ALA A 63 -4.20 12.91 -8.34
N ASP A 64 -3.50 11.77 -8.30
CA ASP A 64 -2.99 11.07 -9.49
C ASP A 64 -3.24 9.58 -9.39
N TRP A 65 -4.16 9.10 -10.20
CA TRP A 65 -4.60 7.71 -10.21
C TRP A 65 -3.68 6.85 -11.09
N VAL A 66 -2.39 6.89 -10.75
CA VAL A 66 -1.30 6.18 -11.42
C VAL A 66 -0.75 5.08 -10.51
N ILE A 67 -0.21 4.02 -11.11
CA ILE A 67 0.15 2.79 -10.39
C ILE A 67 1.39 2.91 -9.49
N ASP A 68 2.12 4.02 -9.60
CA ASP A 68 3.23 4.38 -8.71
C ASP A 68 2.99 5.71 -7.98
N GLY A 69 1.72 6.11 -7.91
CA GLY A 69 1.19 7.24 -7.17
C GLY A 69 -0.05 6.79 -6.41
N ALA A 70 -1.11 7.59 -6.37
CA ALA A 70 -2.26 7.34 -5.49
C ALA A 70 -2.98 5.98 -5.68
N PHE A 71 -2.65 5.17 -6.68
CA PHE A 71 -3.18 3.82 -6.90
C PHE A 71 -2.14 2.71 -6.66
N SER A 72 -1.03 3.02 -5.97
CA SER A 72 0.09 2.11 -5.76
C SER A 72 -0.27 0.88 -4.92
N ASP A 73 -1.05 1.03 -3.85
CA ASP A 73 -1.48 -0.09 -3.01
C ASP A 73 -2.37 -1.06 -3.83
N PHE A 74 -3.23 -0.55 -4.72
CA PHE A 74 -4.03 -1.39 -5.60
C PHE A 74 -3.17 -2.11 -6.65
N ALA A 75 -2.22 -1.41 -7.27
CA ALA A 75 -1.31 -2.00 -8.24
C ALA A 75 -0.39 -3.05 -7.62
N ASP A 76 0.14 -2.79 -6.42
CA ASP A 76 0.96 -3.72 -5.65
C ASP A 76 0.15 -4.95 -5.25
N ALA A 77 -1.10 -4.78 -4.79
CA ALA A 77 -1.97 -5.91 -4.46
C ALA A 77 -2.30 -6.78 -5.70
N LEU A 78 -2.47 -6.19 -6.88
CA LEU A 78 -2.58 -6.93 -8.13
C LEU A 78 -1.29 -7.68 -8.47
N GLY A 79 -0.13 -7.04 -8.28
CA GLY A 79 1.17 -7.69 -8.35
C GLY A 79 1.24 -8.90 -7.42
N GLU A 80 0.83 -8.75 -6.16
CA GLU A 80 0.79 -9.82 -5.15
C GLU A 80 -0.10 -11.00 -5.56
N LYS A 81 -1.22 -10.74 -6.24
CA LYS A 81 -2.09 -11.77 -6.85
C LYS A 81 -1.55 -12.37 -8.14
N GLY A 82 -0.44 -11.86 -8.64
CA GLY A 82 0.34 -12.43 -9.73
C GLY A 82 0.06 -11.87 -11.10
N TYR A 83 -0.63 -10.73 -11.18
CA TYR A 83 -0.79 -9.98 -12.41
C TYR A 83 0.48 -9.20 -12.74
N TYR A 84 0.80 -9.11 -14.03
CA TYR A 84 1.71 -8.07 -14.50
C TYR A 84 0.91 -6.79 -14.69
N VAL A 85 1.27 -5.73 -13.99
CA VAL A 85 0.58 -4.44 -14.08
C VAL A 85 1.47 -3.44 -14.79
N LYS A 86 0.90 -2.69 -15.71
CA LYS A 86 1.62 -1.63 -16.43
C LYS A 86 0.70 -0.45 -16.65
N GLU A 87 1.29 0.74 -16.71
CA GLU A 87 0.60 1.93 -17.17
C GLU A 87 0.71 2.11 -18.70
N LEU A 88 -0.35 2.63 -19.31
CA LEU A 88 -0.38 3.12 -20.68
C LEU A 88 -0.04 4.61 -20.68
N ARG A 89 1.15 4.93 -21.21
CA ARG A 89 1.60 6.31 -21.46
C ARG A 89 1.83 6.51 -22.94
N GLN A 90 1.07 7.43 -23.54
CA GLN A 90 1.27 7.87 -24.92
C GLN A 90 0.56 9.19 -25.20
N LEU A 91 0.94 9.84 -26.31
CA LEU A 91 0.31 11.06 -26.80
C LEU A 91 -0.68 10.81 -27.96
N THR A 92 -0.71 9.58 -28.47
CA THR A 92 -1.59 9.18 -29.57
C THR A 92 -2.87 8.55 -29.03
N PRO A 93 -3.98 8.61 -29.79
CA PRO A 93 -5.22 7.96 -29.39
C PRO A 93 -5.03 6.46 -29.12
N ILE A 94 -5.73 5.95 -28.11
CA ILE A 94 -5.76 4.51 -27.79
C ILE A 94 -6.29 3.72 -29.01
N THR A 95 -5.58 2.64 -29.33
CA THR A 95 -5.95 1.71 -30.39
C THR A 95 -6.14 0.30 -29.85
N LEU A 96 -6.85 -0.55 -30.61
CA LEU A 96 -6.98 -1.97 -30.27
C LEU A 96 -5.61 -2.66 -30.11
N ALA A 97 -4.59 -2.21 -30.84
CA ALA A 97 -3.25 -2.78 -30.76
C ALA A 97 -2.58 -2.53 -29.40
N ASP A 98 -2.94 -1.44 -28.71
CA ASP A 98 -2.43 -1.10 -27.38
C ASP A 98 -3.05 -2.01 -26.31
N LEU A 99 -4.31 -2.43 -26.52
CA LEU A 99 -5.11 -3.15 -25.52
C LEU A 99 -5.03 -4.68 -25.64
N LYS A 100 -5.02 -5.22 -26.87
CA LYS A 100 -5.22 -6.66 -27.15
C LYS A 100 -4.24 -7.65 -26.50
N ASP A 101 -3.09 -7.17 -26.03
CA ASP A 101 -2.06 -8.00 -25.40
C ASP A 101 -2.21 -8.06 -23.87
N TYR A 102 -3.25 -7.41 -23.32
CA TYR A 102 -3.63 -7.38 -21.92
C TYR A 102 -4.99 -8.06 -21.70
N ASP A 103 -5.20 -8.59 -20.50
CA ASP A 103 -6.44 -9.26 -20.10
C ASP A 103 -7.46 -8.27 -19.52
N VAL A 104 -6.98 -7.27 -18.77
CA VAL A 104 -7.81 -6.24 -18.14
C VAL A 104 -7.23 -4.86 -18.43
N PHE A 105 -8.09 -3.92 -18.85
CA PHE A 105 -7.77 -2.50 -19.03
C PHE A 105 -8.51 -1.67 -17.99
N ILE A 106 -7.79 -1.02 -17.08
CA ILE A 106 -8.35 -0.22 -15.99
C ILE A 106 -8.23 1.26 -16.35
N ILE A 107 -9.35 1.97 -16.25
CA ILE A 107 -9.48 3.38 -16.61
C ILE A 107 -9.88 4.15 -15.36
N PRO A 108 -8.91 4.75 -14.66
CA PRO A 108 -9.20 5.57 -13.50
C PRO A 108 -9.50 7.02 -13.88
N GLU A 109 -10.54 7.58 -13.30
CA GLU A 109 -10.99 8.99 -13.31
C GLU A 109 -10.42 9.84 -14.47
N ALA A 110 -10.82 9.52 -15.70
CA ALA A 110 -10.39 10.27 -16.88
C ALA A 110 -10.89 11.72 -16.81
N ASN A 111 -10.02 12.68 -17.08
CA ASN A 111 -10.34 14.11 -17.10
C ASN A 111 -10.25 14.71 -18.52
N ILE A 112 -10.07 13.88 -19.54
CA ILE A 112 -10.11 14.26 -20.95
C ILE A 112 -11.10 13.30 -21.65
N PRO A 113 -12.02 13.78 -22.49
CA PRO A 113 -12.98 12.90 -23.15
C PRO A 113 -12.29 11.97 -24.15
N TYR A 114 -12.77 10.73 -24.22
CA TYR A 114 -12.33 9.78 -25.24
C TYR A 114 -12.88 10.18 -26.62
N LYS A 115 -12.04 9.98 -27.65
CA LYS A 115 -12.43 10.15 -29.04
C LYS A 115 -13.33 9.00 -29.47
N ALA A 116 -14.15 9.22 -30.50
CA ALA A 116 -14.99 8.16 -31.08
C ALA A 116 -14.16 6.94 -31.54
N SER A 117 -12.92 7.17 -32.01
CA SER A 117 -12.00 6.08 -32.39
C SER A 117 -11.49 5.26 -31.20
N GLU A 118 -11.34 5.88 -30.03
CA GLU A 118 -10.86 5.22 -28.81
C GLU A 118 -12.00 4.43 -28.16
N GLN A 119 -13.20 5.03 -28.11
CA GLN A 119 -14.43 4.33 -27.74
C GLN A 119 -14.62 3.06 -28.59
N GLN A 120 -14.47 3.16 -29.92
CA GLN A 120 -14.53 1.99 -30.80
C GLN A 120 -13.41 0.98 -30.48
N ALA A 121 -12.19 1.42 -30.19
CA ALA A 121 -11.09 0.52 -29.86
C ALA A 121 -11.33 -0.26 -28.56
N ILE A 122 -11.90 0.39 -27.54
CA ILE A 122 -12.28 -0.23 -26.27
C ILE A 122 -13.44 -1.20 -26.49
N GLU A 123 -14.46 -0.81 -27.27
CA GLU A 123 -15.55 -1.70 -27.66
C GLU A 123 -15.04 -2.95 -28.40
N ASP A 124 -14.17 -2.78 -29.41
CA ASP A 124 -13.61 -3.88 -30.19
C ASP A 124 -12.76 -4.82 -29.31
N TYR A 125 -12.01 -4.26 -28.37
CA TYR A 125 -11.20 -5.01 -27.40
C TYR A 125 -12.09 -5.89 -26.51
N VAL A 126 -13.16 -5.31 -25.95
CA VAL A 126 -14.11 -6.08 -25.12
C VAL A 126 -14.87 -7.10 -25.96
N SER A 127 -15.32 -6.75 -27.16
CA SER A 127 -16.04 -7.68 -28.03
C SER A 127 -15.20 -8.91 -28.41
N GLN A 128 -13.87 -8.79 -28.38
CA GLN A 128 -12.90 -9.87 -28.63
C GLN A 128 -12.47 -10.66 -27.38
N GLY A 129 -13.11 -10.41 -26.23
CA GLY A 129 -12.84 -11.15 -24.98
C GLY A 129 -12.02 -10.40 -23.96
N GLY A 130 -11.57 -9.17 -24.27
CA GLY A 130 -10.91 -8.31 -23.28
C GLY A 130 -11.88 -7.83 -22.19
N ALA A 131 -11.32 -7.37 -21.08
CA ALA A 131 -12.10 -6.81 -19.98
C ALA A 131 -11.69 -5.38 -19.65
N VAL A 132 -12.65 -4.53 -19.28
CA VAL A 132 -12.40 -3.12 -18.94
C VAL A 132 -12.98 -2.75 -17.58
N PHE A 133 -12.25 -1.99 -16.77
CA PHE A 133 -12.69 -1.53 -15.45
C PHE A 133 -12.69 -0.01 -15.40
N TYR A 134 -13.88 0.60 -15.31
CA TYR A 134 -14.03 2.04 -15.13
C TYR A 134 -14.12 2.39 -13.65
N ILE A 135 -13.25 3.29 -13.22
CA ILE A 135 -13.28 3.87 -11.87
C ILE A 135 -13.57 5.35 -12.05
N GLY A 136 -14.82 5.76 -11.81
CA GLY A 136 -15.27 7.14 -11.89
C GLY A 136 -15.13 7.86 -10.57
N ASP A 137 -15.62 9.09 -10.55
CA ASP A 137 -15.89 9.83 -9.32
C ASP A 137 -17.28 10.46 -9.48
N HIS A 138 -17.45 11.70 -9.07
CA HIS A 138 -18.75 12.36 -9.03
C HIS A 138 -18.93 13.45 -10.09
N TYR A 139 -20.16 13.91 -10.27
CA TYR A 139 -20.41 15.10 -11.09
C TYR A 139 -19.82 16.35 -10.44
N ASN A 140 -19.33 17.31 -11.24
CA ASN A 140 -18.58 18.48 -10.78
C ASN A 140 -17.29 18.10 -10.03
N ALA A 141 -16.61 17.07 -10.54
CA ALA A 141 -15.26 16.64 -10.20
C ALA A 141 -14.21 17.04 -11.25
N ASP A 142 -14.53 17.89 -12.23
CA ASP A 142 -13.60 18.36 -13.27
C ASP A 142 -12.31 18.92 -12.64
N ARG A 143 -11.23 18.15 -12.78
CA ARG A 143 -9.95 18.44 -12.12
C ARG A 143 -9.06 19.39 -12.91
N ASN A 144 -9.25 19.49 -14.22
CA ASN A 144 -8.41 20.29 -15.11
C ASN A 144 -9.12 21.54 -15.66
N LYS A 145 -10.40 21.75 -15.29
CA LYS A 145 -11.25 22.88 -15.67
C LYS A 145 -11.59 22.91 -17.16
N ASN A 146 -11.75 21.73 -17.77
CA ASN A 146 -12.15 21.60 -19.18
C ASN A 146 -13.66 21.49 -19.40
N ARG A 147 -14.46 21.45 -18.33
CA ARG A 147 -15.93 21.28 -18.26
C ARG A 147 -16.40 19.82 -18.36
N ILE A 148 -15.51 18.85 -18.33
CA ILE A 148 -15.84 17.43 -18.53
C ILE A 148 -15.40 16.66 -17.31
N ASP A 149 -16.37 16.12 -16.59
CA ASP A 149 -16.14 15.21 -15.48
C ASP A 149 -15.79 13.80 -15.97
N SER A 150 -15.19 12.98 -15.11
CA SER A 150 -14.88 11.57 -15.44
C SER A 150 -16.11 10.76 -15.81
N VAL A 151 -17.21 10.95 -15.09
CA VAL A 151 -18.50 10.33 -15.39
C VAL A 151 -19.01 10.69 -16.79
N GLU A 152 -18.74 11.91 -17.26
CA GLU A 152 -19.13 12.40 -18.59
C GLU A 152 -18.20 11.87 -19.68
N ALA A 153 -16.89 11.84 -19.42
CA ALA A 153 -15.89 11.26 -20.30
C ALA A 153 -16.19 9.78 -20.57
N PHE A 154 -16.62 9.04 -19.55
CA PHE A 154 -17.01 7.62 -19.66
C PHE A 154 -18.35 7.44 -20.35
N ASN A 155 -19.36 8.23 -20.00
CA ASN A 155 -20.68 8.16 -20.64
C ASN A 155 -20.61 8.46 -22.15
N GLY A 156 -19.64 9.29 -22.57
CA GLY A 156 -19.44 9.69 -23.96
C GLY A 156 -20.12 11.00 -24.33
N TYR A 157 -20.62 11.75 -23.36
CA TYR A 157 -21.26 13.04 -23.55
C TYR A 157 -21.14 13.93 -22.32
N ARG A 158 -21.19 15.25 -22.55
CA ARG A 158 -21.19 16.27 -21.50
C ARG A 158 -22.61 16.73 -21.19
N ARG A 159 -22.96 16.77 -19.91
CA ARG A 159 -24.24 17.22 -19.38
C ARG A 159 -24.52 18.65 -19.83
N GLY A 160 -25.73 18.91 -20.32
CA GLY A 160 -26.13 20.24 -20.81
C GLY A 160 -25.53 20.62 -22.17
N ALA A 161 -24.82 19.69 -22.82
CA ALA A 161 -24.10 19.92 -24.06
C ALA A 161 -24.11 18.68 -24.98
N TYR A 162 -25.16 17.87 -24.92
CA TYR A 162 -25.27 16.66 -25.74
C TYR A 162 -25.21 16.96 -27.25
N GLU A 163 -25.87 18.02 -27.74
CA GLU A 163 -25.82 18.38 -29.18
C GLU A 163 -24.44 18.87 -29.65
N ASP A 164 -23.67 19.53 -28.77
CA ASP A 164 -22.32 20.03 -29.04
C ASP A 164 -21.49 19.95 -27.76
N ILE A 165 -20.72 18.87 -27.62
CA ILE A 165 -19.84 18.65 -26.45
C ILE A 165 -18.83 19.79 -26.23
N THR A 166 -18.58 20.60 -27.27
CA THR A 166 -17.67 21.74 -27.24
C THR A 166 -18.33 23.07 -26.87
N LYS A 167 -19.62 23.04 -26.52
CA LYS A 167 -20.37 24.24 -26.10
C LYS A 167 -19.59 25.01 -25.02
N ASP A 168 -19.53 26.33 -25.15
CA ASP A 168 -18.83 27.25 -24.23
C ASP A 168 -17.30 27.05 -24.08
N MET A 169 -16.67 26.22 -24.93
CA MET A 169 -15.22 26.17 -25.09
C MET A 169 -14.72 27.29 -26.00
N SER A 170 -13.52 27.80 -25.71
CA SER A 170 -12.79 28.73 -26.57
C SER A 170 -12.39 28.10 -27.90
N THR A 171 -12.05 28.94 -28.89
CA THR A 171 -11.55 28.46 -30.19
C THR A 171 -10.28 27.62 -30.05
N GLU A 172 -9.42 27.90 -29.07
CA GLU A 172 -8.18 27.13 -28.85
C GLU A 172 -8.49 25.75 -28.28
N GLU A 173 -9.37 25.67 -27.27
CA GLU A 173 -9.83 24.39 -26.70
C GLU A 173 -10.49 23.49 -27.77
N LYS A 174 -11.39 24.06 -28.59
CA LYS A 174 -12.09 23.33 -29.66
C LYS A 174 -11.15 22.72 -30.70
N ASN A 175 -10.04 23.40 -30.99
CA ASN A 175 -9.07 22.96 -32.00
C ASN A 175 -7.90 22.16 -31.41
N SER A 176 -7.85 22.00 -30.08
CA SER A 176 -6.81 21.22 -29.41
C SER A 176 -6.84 19.76 -29.85
N ASP A 177 -5.68 19.09 -29.79
CA ASP A 177 -5.59 17.67 -30.14
C ASP A 177 -6.46 16.79 -29.23
N ALA A 178 -6.68 17.20 -27.99
CA ALA A 178 -7.56 16.52 -27.03
C ALA A 178 -9.04 16.49 -27.50
N MET A 179 -9.53 17.54 -28.16
CA MET A 179 -10.92 17.63 -28.62
C MET A 179 -11.14 17.13 -30.05
N GLN A 180 -10.07 16.95 -30.84
CA GLN A 180 -10.19 16.45 -32.21
C GLN A 180 -10.72 15.00 -32.22
N GLY A 181 -11.87 14.79 -32.87
CA GLY A 181 -12.50 13.47 -33.00
C GLY A 181 -13.40 13.08 -31.81
N VAL A 182 -13.63 13.99 -30.88
CA VAL A 182 -14.61 13.81 -29.79
C VAL A 182 -15.99 14.15 -30.32
N THR A 183 -16.97 13.28 -30.07
CA THR A 183 -18.37 13.45 -30.44
C THR A 183 -19.26 12.96 -29.32
N SER A 184 -20.36 13.67 -29.05
CA SER A 184 -21.37 13.19 -28.09
C SER A 184 -22.03 11.91 -28.58
N SER A 185 -22.16 10.95 -27.68
CA SER A 185 -22.95 9.74 -27.85
C SER A 185 -23.29 9.17 -26.47
N ASP A 186 -24.33 8.37 -26.37
CA ASP A 186 -24.66 7.65 -25.14
C ASP A 186 -23.90 6.31 -25.05
N TRP A 187 -22.61 6.38 -25.38
CA TRP A 187 -21.78 5.24 -25.75
C TRP A 187 -21.73 4.16 -24.67
N LEU A 188 -21.58 4.54 -23.40
CA LEU A 188 -21.48 3.57 -22.32
C LEU A 188 -22.77 2.77 -22.13
N SER A 189 -23.93 3.43 -22.30
CA SER A 189 -25.24 2.79 -22.22
C SER A 189 -25.47 1.86 -23.40
N GLU A 190 -25.18 2.31 -24.61
CA GLU A 190 -25.34 1.52 -25.83
C GLU A 190 -24.44 0.27 -25.81
N THR A 191 -23.21 0.44 -25.35
CA THR A 191 -22.18 -0.60 -25.31
C THR A 191 -22.43 -1.59 -24.18
N PHE A 192 -22.47 -1.08 -22.94
CA PHE A 192 -22.44 -1.89 -21.71
C PHE A 192 -23.76 -1.93 -20.95
N GLY A 193 -24.81 -1.22 -21.39
CA GLY A 193 -26.09 -1.23 -20.68
C GLY A 193 -26.06 -0.47 -19.36
N ILE A 194 -25.11 0.47 -19.17
CA ILE A 194 -24.95 1.24 -17.93
C ILE A 194 -24.55 2.70 -18.20
N ARG A 195 -24.87 3.59 -17.26
CA ARG A 195 -24.39 5.00 -17.25
C ARG A 195 -23.88 5.37 -15.86
N PHE A 196 -22.87 6.21 -15.78
CA PHE A 196 -22.59 6.96 -14.56
C PHE A 196 -23.63 8.07 -14.40
N ARG A 197 -24.08 8.31 -13.17
CA ARG A 197 -25.08 9.32 -12.84
C ARG A 197 -24.41 10.61 -12.38
N PHE A 198 -25.22 11.67 -12.27
CA PHE A 198 -24.73 13.01 -11.95
C PHE A 198 -24.83 13.39 -10.46
N ASN A 199 -24.81 12.41 -9.56
CA ASN A 199 -24.84 12.63 -8.12
C ASN A 199 -23.43 12.66 -7.52
N SER A 200 -23.36 13.15 -6.28
CA SER A 200 -22.17 13.16 -5.43
C SER A 200 -22.62 12.78 -4.02
N ILE A 201 -22.83 11.49 -3.81
CA ILE A 201 -23.29 10.94 -2.53
C ILE A 201 -22.15 11.06 -1.52
N ASP A 202 -22.46 11.44 -0.29
CA ASP A 202 -21.48 11.59 0.78
C ASP A 202 -22.14 11.32 2.14
N ASN A 203 -21.35 11.33 3.21
CA ASN A 203 -21.81 11.25 4.60
C ASN A 203 -22.70 10.03 4.88
N ILE A 204 -22.32 8.85 4.38
CA ILE A 204 -22.96 7.59 4.77
C ILE A 204 -22.63 7.30 6.23
N GLU A 205 -23.64 7.08 7.08
CA GLU A 205 -23.43 6.84 8.49
C GLU A 205 -22.90 5.41 8.72
N ASP A 206 -21.91 5.22 9.60
CA ASP A 206 -21.30 3.91 9.87
C ASP A 206 -22.29 2.82 10.32
N SER A 207 -23.43 3.21 10.89
CA SER A 207 -24.48 2.28 11.33
C SER A 207 -25.41 1.80 10.20
N GLN A 208 -25.33 2.40 9.02
CA GLN A 208 -26.16 2.02 7.88
C GLN A 208 -25.55 0.82 7.14
N GLU A 209 -26.38 -0.18 6.84
CA GLU A 209 -25.96 -1.40 6.15
C GLU A 209 -26.00 -1.20 4.62
N TRP A 210 -24.92 -1.55 3.95
CA TRP A 210 -24.86 -1.60 2.49
C TRP A 210 -25.68 -2.77 1.98
N ILE A 211 -26.23 -2.61 0.77
CA ILE A 211 -26.96 -3.68 0.10
C ILE A 211 -25.99 -4.32 -0.90
N VAL A 212 -25.60 -5.56 -0.60
CA VAL A 212 -24.67 -6.34 -1.40
C VAL A 212 -25.43 -7.48 -2.06
N GLU A 213 -25.41 -7.53 -3.39
CA GLU A 213 -25.99 -8.61 -4.17
C GLU A 213 -24.89 -9.42 -4.84
N ASP A 214 -24.72 -10.67 -4.40
CA ASP A 214 -23.71 -11.52 -5.01
C ASP A 214 -24.04 -11.87 -6.46
N ALA A 215 -23.01 -11.81 -7.28
CA ALA A 215 -22.96 -12.31 -8.64
C ALA A 215 -21.59 -12.92 -8.85
N PHE A 216 -21.55 -14.20 -9.23
CA PHE A 216 -20.31 -14.91 -9.56
C PHE A 216 -19.27 -14.96 -8.43
N GLY A 217 -19.65 -14.76 -7.16
CA GLY A 217 -18.73 -14.74 -6.02
C GLY A 217 -17.96 -13.43 -5.86
N ILE A 218 -18.26 -12.40 -6.66
CA ILE A 218 -17.54 -11.13 -6.68
C ILE A 218 -17.63 -10.39 -5.35
N THR A 219 -18.71 -10.59 -4.59
CA THR A 219 -18.93 -9.88 -3.33
C THR A 219 -18.80 -10.81 -2.12
N GLU A 220 -18.15 -11.97 -2.28
CA GLU A 220 -17.92 -12.89 -1.17
C GLU A 220 -17.11 -12.18 -0.08
N GLY A 221 -17.68 -12.08 1.12
CA GLY A 221 -17.06 -11.42 2.27
C GLY A 221 -17.09 -9.89 2.24
N VAL A 222 -17.75 -9.27 1.23
CA VAL A 222 -17.94 -7.82 1.16
C VAL A 222 -19.24 -7.44 1.87
N SER A 223 -19.16 -6.49 2.80
CA SER A 223 -20.25 -6.02 3.65
C SER A 223 -20.37 -4.51 3.72
N LYS A 224 -19.25 -3.78 3.57
CA LYS A 224 -19.18 -2.32 3.55
C LYS A 224 -18.04 -1.87 2.66
N VAL A 225 -18.26 -0.77 1.96
CA VAL A 225 -17.21 -0.10 1.18
C VAL A 225 -17.11 1.38 1.54
N GLY A 226 -15.96 1.99 1.24
CA GLY A 226 -15.73 3.43 1.33
C GLY A 226 -16.50 4.19 0.25
N LEU A 227 -16.92 5.41 0.59
CA LEU A 227 -17.58 6.36 -0.32
C LEU A 227 -17.36 7.79 0.18
N HIS A 228 -16.67 8.60 -0.63
CA HIS A 228 -16.34 9.99 -0.33
C HIS A 228 -16.66 10.88 -1.53
N ALA A 229 -17.91 11.35 -1.56
CA ALA A 229 -18.47 12.18 -2.63
C ALA A 229 -18.81 11.45 -3.94
N GLY A 230 -18.68 10.13 -4.09
CA GLY A 230 -18.88 9.40 -5.34
C GLY A 230 -20.27 9.42 -6.00
N ALA A 231 -20.33 9.00 -7.26
CA ALA A 231 -21.56 8.80 -8.05
C ALA A 231 -22.15 7.39 -7.90
N THR A 232 -23.44 7.26 -8.18
CA THR A 232 -24.04 5.95 -8.50
C THR A 232 -24.14 5.75 -10.01
N LEU A 233 -24.58 4.56 -10.40
CA LEU A 233 -24.71 4.09 -11.76
C LEU A 233 -26.18 3.84 -12.08
N ALA A 234 -26.57 3.93 -13.34
CA ALA A 234 -27.89 3.57 -13.83
C ALA A 234 -27.81 2.33 -14.72
N ILE A 235 -28.48 1.25 -14.33
CA ILE A 235 -28.68 0.07 -15.18
C ILE A 235 -29.71 0.44 -16.26
N THR A 236 -29.27 0.48 -17.52
CA THR A 236 -30.11 0.86 -18.67
C THR A 236 -30.55 -0.37 -19.49
N ASP A 237 -29.75 -1.43 -19.47
CA ASP A 237 -30.07 -2.75 -20.02
C ASP A 237 -29.68 -3.85 -19.02
N PRO A 238 -30.64 -4.40 -18.25
CA PRO A 238 -30.35 -5.44 -17.27
C PRO A 238 -29.95 -6.80 -17.84
N THR A 239 -30.08 -6.99 -19.16
CA THR A 239 -29.54 -8.20 -19.80
C THR A 239 -28.03 -8.12 -19.95
N LYS A 240 -27.49 -6.90 -20.09
CA LYS A 240 -26.05 -6.65 -20.17
C LYS A 240 -25.43 -6.32 -18.81
N ALA A 241 -26.08 -5.52 -17.99
CA ALA A 241 -25.52 -4.97 -16.75
C ALA A 241 -26.25 -5.43 -15.48
N LYS A 242 -25.50 -5.57 -14.39
CA LYS A 242 -26.00 -5.91 -13.06
C LYS A 242 -25.30 -5.07 -12.00
N GLY A 243 -26.08 -4.48 -11.11
CA GLY A 243 -25.57 -3.88 -9.88
C GLY A 243 -25.29 -4.92 -8.81
N ILE A 244 -24.17 -4.78 -8.09
CA ILE A 244 -23.70 -5.73 -7.08
C ILE A 244 -23.46 -5.10 -5.71
N VAL A 245 -23.22 -3.79 -5.64
CA VAL A 245 -23.14 -3.03 -4.39
C VAL A 245 -23.99 -1.78 -4.53
N TYR A 246 -24.88 -1.54 -3.57
CA TYR A 246 -25.77 -0.38 -3.53
C TYR A 246 -25.64 0.32 -2.19
N THR A 247 -25.81 1.64 -2.22
CA THR A 247 -25.80 2.46 -1.02
C THR A 247 -26.93 2.06 -0.06
N PRO A 248 -26.80 2.34 1.24
CA PRO A 248 -27.86 2.04 2.20
C PRO A 248 -29.18 2.75 1.89
N ASN A 249 -30.30 2.18 2.36
CA ASN A 249 -31.61 2.83 2.28
C ASN A 249 -31.68 4.09 3.18
N GLY A 250 -32.60 4.98 2.84
CA GLY A 250 -32.93 6.17 3.62
C GLY A 250 -32.08 7.40 3.29
N LEU A 251 -31.35 7.40 2.17
CA LEU A 251 -30.59 8.57 1.76
C LEU A 251 -31.51 9.76 1.47
N THR A 252 -31.09 10.95 1.89
CA THR A 252 -31.78 12.20 1.53
C THR A 252 -30.78 13.25 1.11
N LYS A 253 -31.19 14.17 0.23
CA LYS A 253 -30.32 15.27 -0.21
C LYS A 253 -29.82 16.14 0.95
N GLU A 254 -30.61 16.30 2.02
CA GLU A 254 -30.23 17.13 3.16
C GLU A 254 -29.10 16.52 3.99
N LYS A 255 -28.95 15.19 3.96
CA LYS A 255 -27.97 14.46 4.77
C LYS A 255 -26.79 13.97 3.95
N ASN A 256 -27.05 13.49 2.74
CA ASN A 256 -26.12 12.70 1.94
C ASN A 256 -25.61 13.41 0.70
N LYS A 257 -25.90 14.70 0.55
CA LYS A 257 -25.32 15.53 -0.50
C LYS A 257 -23.93 15.98 -0.10
N TRP A 258 -22.95 15.74 -0.97
CA TRP A 258 -21.64 16.36 -0.83
C TRP A 258 -21.77 17.88 -0.75
N ARG A 259 -21.13 18.49 0.26
CA ARG A 259 -21.34 19.91 0.58
C ARG A 259 -21.06 20.89 -0.57
N ASN A 260 -20.25 20.47 -1.53
CA ASN A 260 -19.84 21.29 -2.68
C ASN A 260 -20.57 20.92 -3.97
N ALA A 261 -21.47 19.92 -3.96
CA ALA A 261 -22.21 19.55 -5.15
C ALA A 261 -23.10 20.71 -5.65
N VAL A 262 -23.07 20.93 -6.96
CA VAL A 262 -23.59 22.14 -7.62
C VAL A 262 -25.09 22.14 -7.86
N ASP A 263 -25.76 21.01 -7.70
CA ASP A 263 -27.22 20.89 -7.84
C ASP A 263 -27.83 19.97 -6.78
N GLU A 264 -29.11 19.63 -6.92
CA GLU A 264 -29.78 18.73 -5.97
C GLU A 264 -29.27 17.28 -6.03
N GLY A 265 -28.43 16.93 -7.00
CA GLY A 265 -27.98 15.58 -7.30
C GLY A 265 -29.12 14.64 -7.68
N VAL A 266 -28.83 13.34 -7.65
CA VAL A 266 -29.82 12.27 -7.77
C VAL A 266 -29.94 11.57 -6.42
N TYR A 267 -31.16 11.59 -5.86
CA TYR A 267 -31.52 10.96 -4.58
C TYR A 267 -32.90 10.32 -4.68
N ASN A 268 -32.93 9.00 -4.84
CA ASN A 268 -34.12 8.15 -4.87
C ASN A 268 -34.37 7.41 -3.55
N GLY A 269 -33.68 7.80 -2.47
CA GLY A 269 -33.86 7.22 -1.15
C GLY A 269 -32.85 6.12 -0.81
N GLY A 270 -31.78 5.97 -1.59
CA GLY A 270 -30.79 4.90 -1.40
C GLY A 270 -31.22 3.54 -1.99
N GLY A 271 -30.35 2.55 -1.81
CA GLY A 271 -30.59 1.17 -2.24
C GLY A 271 -30.77 1.00 -3.75
N ILE A 272 -31.56 0.00 -4.15
CA ILE A 272 -31.69 -0.43 -5.55
C ILE A 272 -32.23 0.70 -6.45
N GLU A 273 -33.16 1.51 -5.96
CA GLU A 273 -33.77 2.61 -6.73
C GLU A 273 -32.80 3.80 -6.92
N GLU A 274 -31.80 3.95 -6.04
CA GLU A 274 -30.69 4.91 -6.20
C GLU A 274 -29.70 4.49 -7.30
N GLY A 275 -29.79 3.23 -7.74
CA GLY A 275 -28.84 2.64 -8.65
C GLY A 275 -27.57 2.13 -7.93
N PRO A 276 -26.85 1.19 -8.55
CA PRO A 276 -25.67 0.60 -7.93
C PRO A 276 -24.54 1.62 -7.77
N TYR A 277 -23.77 1.45 -6.71
CA TYR A 277 -22.47 2.08 -6.55
C TYR A 277 -21.38 1.32 -7.30
N VAL A 278 -21.51 -0.02 -7.31
CA VAL A 278 -20.64 -0.92 -8.08
C VAL A 278 -21.49 -1.83 -8.96
N ALA A 279 -21.10 -1.96 -10.22
CA ALA A 279 -21.80 -2.78 -11.19
C ALA A 279 -20.84 -3.51 -12.13
N ILE A 280 -21.38 -4.53 -12.79
CA ILE A 280 -20.70 -5.32 -13.81
C ILE A 280 -21.53 -5.35 -15.09
N SER A 281 -20.88 -5.60 -16.21
CA SER A 281 -21.51 -5.74 -17.53
C SER A 281 -20.88 -6.84 -18.35
N LYS A 282 -21.67 -7.48 -19.22
CA LYS A 282 -21.23 -8.42 -20.24
C LYS A 282 -21.50 -7.85 -21.64
N LYS A 283 -20.51 -7.97 -22.53
CA LYS A 283 -20.63 -7.63 -23.94
C LYS A 283 -19.89 -8.64 -24.80
N ASP A 284 -20.63 -9.33 -25.66
CA ASP A 284 -20.10 -10.36 -26.55
C ASP A 284 -19.21 -11.34 -25.76
N GLN A 285 -17.90 -11.42 -26.08
CA GLN A 285 -16.99 -12.34 -25.40
C GLN A 285 -16.37 -11.75 -24.12
N GLY A 286 -16.30 -10.43 -24.00
CA GLY A 286 -15.66 -9.74 -22.88
C GLY A 286 -16.65 -9.18 -21.88
N LYS A 287 -16.17 -8.33 -20.97
CA LYS A 287 -16.94 -7.80 -19.84
C LYS A 287 -16.37 -6.49 -19.33
N ALA A 288 -17.13 -5.84 -18.45
CA ALA A 288 -16.73 -4.61 -17.81
C ALA A 288 -17.15 -4.53 -16.34
N ALA A 289 -16.42 -3.77 -15.55
CA ALA A 289 -16.78 -3.37 -14.19
C ALA A 289 -16.78 -1.85 -14.04
N PHE A 290 -17.54 -1.35 -13.06
CA PHE A 290 -17.78 0.07 -12.85
C PHE A 290 -17.84 0.36 -11.35
N VAL A 291 -17.05 1.32 -10.88
CA VAL A 291 -17.15 1.90 -9.53
C VAL A 291 -17.29 3.41 -9.67
N GLY A 292 -18.24 3.99 -8.93
CA GLY A 292 -18.58 5.41 -9.00
C GLY A 292 -17.70 6.36 -8.17
N ASP A 293 -16.60 5.88 -7.59
CA ASP A 293 -15.75 6.67 -6.69
C ASP A 293 -14.32 6.16 -6.75
N SER A 294 -13.38 7.07 -7.03
CA SER A 294 -11.96 6.78 -7.08
C SER A 294 -11.36 6.72 -5.69
N SER A 295 -11.95 7.40 -4.69
CA SER A 295 -11.43 7.46 -3.33
C SER A 295 -11.34 6.09 -2.67
N LEU A 296 -12.24 5.15 -3.02
CA LEU A 296 -12.23 3.74 -2.63
C LEU A 296 -10.96 2.99 -3.07
N VAL A 297 -10.28 3.48 -4.12
CA VAL A 297 -9.07 2.87 -4.69
C VAL A 297 -7.81 3.61 -4.25
N GLU A 298 -7.95 4.88 -3.86
CA GLU A 298 -6.82 5.74 -3.53
C GLU A 298 -6.02 5.26 -2.30
N ASP A 299 -4.74 5.59 -2.30
CA ASP A 299 -3.82 5.56 -1.17
C ASP A 299 -3.18 6.96 -0.95
N ILE A 300 -2.38 7.10 0.11
CA ILE A 300 -1.73 8.36 0.49
C ILE A 300 -0.34 8.57 -0.14
N THR A 301 -0.14 8.15 -1.39
CA THR A 301 1.14 8.27 -2.09
C THR A 301 1.13 9.15 -3.36
N PRO A 302 0.41 10.31 -3.38
CA PRO A 302 0.35 11.08 -4.62
C PRO A 302 1.73 11.53 -5.08
N LYS A 303 2.01 11.35 -6.37
CA LYS A 303 3.37 11.47 -6.93
C LYS A 303 3.67 12.87 -7.47
N TYR A 304 2.69 13.50 -8.12
CA TYR A 304 2.87 14.75 -8.84
C TYR A 304 2.26 15.95 -8.11
N THR A 305 2.67 17.16 -8.49
CA THR A 305 1.97 18.39 -8.09
C THR A 305 0.81 18.71 -9.03
N ARG A 306 -0.09 19.60 -8.61
CA ARG A 306 -1.20 20.06 -9.47
C ARG A 306 -0.66 20.87 -10.65
N GLU A 307 -1.04 20.49 -11.86
CA GLU A 307 -0.64 21.15 -13.12
C GLU A 307 -0.90 22.67 -13.16
N GLU A 308 -1.96 23.14 -12.51
CA GLU A 308 -2.36 24.55 -12.53
C GLU A 308 -1.48 25.43 -11.62
N ASN A 309 -1.09 24.94 -10.45
CA ASN A 309 -0.56 25.81 -9.38
C ASN A 309 0.58 25.22 -8.54
N GLY A 310 1.00 23.98 -8.80
CA GLY A 310 2.12 23.33 -8.15
C GLY A 310 1.85 22.92 -6.71
N ALA A 311 0.59 23.00 -6.25
CA ALA A 311 0.23 22.53 -4.93
C ALA A 311 0.41 21.00 -4.82
N THR A 312 0.70 20.54 -3.60
CA THR A 312 0.68 19.10 -3.30
C THR A 312 -0.75 18.57 -3.43
N LYS A 313 -0.84 17.37 -4.00
CA LYS A 313 -2.08 16.61 -4.11
C LYS A 313 -2.47 15.99 -2.77
N ARG A 314 -3.75 15.67 -2.60
CA ARG A 314 -4.30 15.08 -1.38
C ARG A 314 -5.28 14.00 -1.80
N THR A 315 -5.08 12.83 -1.25
CA THR A 315 -5.81 11.62 -1.59
C THR A 315 -6.37 10.99 -0.33
N TYR A 316 -7.27 10.02 -0.52
CA TYR A 316 -7.85 9.20 0.53
C TYR A 316 -7.07 7.88 0.63
N ASP A 317 -7.00 7.27 1.82
CA ASP A 317 -6.44 5.92 1.98
C ASP A 317 -7.58 4.90 1.89
N GLY A 318 -8.42 5.01 0.86
CA GLY A 318 -9.67 4.26 0.76
C GLY A 318 -9.45 2.81 0.38
N PHE A 319 -8.33 2.45 -0.25
CA PHE A 319 -8.00 1.04 -0.49
C PHE A 319 -8.02 0.20 0.80
N LYS A 320 -7.74 0.83 1.96
CA LYS A 320 -7.74 0.21 3.30
C LYS A 320 -9.06 0.40 4.07
N GLU A 321 -10.06 1.05 3.49
CA GLU A 321 -11.37 1.27 4.11
C GLU A 321 -12.29 0.07 3.87
N GLY A 322 -13.07 -0.29 4.90
CA GLY A 322 -14.08 -1.35 4.79
C GLY A 322 -13.52 -2.64 4.17
N ASP A 323 -14.21 -3.11 3.13
CA ASP A 323 -13.86 -4.28 2.33
C ASP A 323 -13.35 -3.87 0.92
N ASP A 324 -12.84 -2.65 0.75
CA ASP A 324 -12.54 -2.01 -0.54
C ASP A 324 -11.49 -2.79 -1.35
N ALA A 325 -10.33 -3.06 -0.74
CA ALA A 325 -9.28 -3.89 -1.36
C ALA A 325 -9.81 -5.26 -1.81
N GLN A 326 -10.65 -5.89 -0.98
CA GLN A 326 -11.20 -7.21 -1.29
C GLN A 326 -12.13 -7.15 -2.51
N LEU A 327 -13.05 -6.19 -2.55
CA LEU A 327 -13.97 -6.01 -3.67
C LEU A 327 -13.20 -5.70 -4.97
N LEU A 328 -12.23 -4.78 -4.93
CA LEU A 328 -11.43 -4.41 -6.09
C LEU A 328 -10.66 -5.60 -6.68
N LEU A 329 -10.03 -6.40 -5.83
CA LEU A 329 -9.28 -7.57 -6.25
C LEU A 329 -10.20 -8.70 -6.74
N GLN A 330 -11.40 -8.83 -6.19
CA GLN A 330 -12.42 -9.79 -6.66
C GLN A 330 -13.03 -9.36 -8.00
N LEU A 331 -13.20 -8.06 -8.23
CA LEU A 331 -13.61 -7.53 -9.53
C LEU A 331 -12.57 -7.85 -10.60
N VAL A 332 -11.27 -7.64 -10.33
CA VAL A 332 -10.22 -7.95 -11.32
C VAL A 332 -10.10 -9.45 -11.60
N ASP A 333 -10.19 -10.31 -10.58
CA ASP A 333 -10.28 -11.77 -10.77
C ASP A 333 -11.51 -12.16 -11.59
N TRP A 334 -12.66 -11.55 -11.32
CA TRP A 334 -13.80 -11.80 -12.19
C TRP A 334 -13.51 -11.28 -13.59
N LEU A 335 -12.92 -10.11 -13.80
CA LEU A 335 -12.65 -9.57 -15.13
C LEU A 335 -11.65 -10.41 -15.96
N ASP A 336 -10.68 -11.09 -15.35
CA ASP A 336 -9.66 -11.86 -16.08
C ASP A 336 -10.12 -13.28 -16.51
N ASP A 337 -11.20 -13.77 -15.91
CA ASP A 337 -11.79 -15.07 -16.19
C ASP A 337 -12.50 -15.09 -17.54
N THR A 338 -12.33 -16.16 -18.33
CA THR A 338 -13.05 -16.29 -19.60
C THR A 338 -14.35 -17.06 -19.43
N GLU A 339 -15.46 -16.53 -19.94
CA GLU A 339 -16.75 -17.23 -19.93
C GLU A 339 -17.35 -17.43 -21.32
N ASN A 340 -18.38 -18.28 -21.40
CA ASN A 340 -19.01 -18.68 -22.66
C ASN A 340 -20.39 -18.05 -22.89
N TYR A 341 -20.88 -17.21 -21.97
CA TYR A 341 -22.13 -16.48 -22.13
C TYR A 341 -21.85 -15.09 -22.70
N THR A 342 -22.81 -14.52 -23.44
CA THR A 342 -22.64 -13.20 -24.07
C THR A 342 -23.45 -12.08 -23.41
N ASP A 343 -24.35 -12.45 -22.51
CA ASP A 343 -25.17 -11.56 -21.70
C ASP A 343 -25.63 -12.33 -20.44
N PHE A 344 -26.10 -11.62 -19.41
CA PHE A 344 -26.46 -12.25 -18.15
C PHE A 344 -27.76 -13.08 -18.20
N SER A 345 -28.61 -12.90 -19.23
CA SER A 345 -29.83 -13.70 -19.39
C SER A 345 -29.56 -15.18 -19.72
N GLN A 346 -28.33 -15.49 -20.15
CA GLN A 346 -27.86 -16.85 -20.41
C GLN A 346 -27.29 -17.54 -19.15
N THR A 347 -27.27 -16.85 -18.01
CA THR A 347 -26.71 -17.35 -16.74
C THR A 347 -27.82 -17.62 -15.72
N SER A 348 -27.47 -18.15 -14.56
CA SER A 348 -28.39 -18.32 -13.43
C SER A 348 -28.45 -17.11 -12.49
N VAL A 349 -27.68 -16.04 -12.75
CA VAL A 349 -27.65 -14.85 -11.90
C VAL A 349 -28.96 -14.07 -12.04
N ALA A 350 -29.46 -13.55 -10.92
CA ALA A 350 -30.65 -12.70 -10.93
C ALA A 350 -30.33 -11.35 -11.59
N LEU A 351 -31.08 -11.03 -12.65
CA LEU A 351 -30.95 -9.75 -13.35
C LEU A 351 -31.39 -8.60 -12.45
N SER A 352 -30.69 -7.47 -12.54
CA SER A 352 -31.14 -6.21 -11.93
C SER A 352 -32.43 -5.71 -12.59
N THR A 353 -33.06 -4.72 -11.97
CA THR A 353 -34.07 -3.90 -12.63
C THR A 353 -33.40 -2.73 -13.34
N LYS A 354 -34.11 -2.11 -14.30
CA LYS A 354 -33.66 -0.82 -14.84
C LYS A 354 -33.72 0.22 -13.73
N THR A 355 -32.64 0.98 -13.56
CA THR A 355 -32.60 2.07 -12.58
C THR A 355 -33.57 3.17 -13.01
N PRO A 356 -34.42 3.68 -12.11
CA PRO A 356 -35.22 4.86 -12.40
C PRO A 356 -34.31 6.07 -12.61
N VAL A 357 -34.45 6.70 -13.78
CA VAL A 357 -33.72 7.91 -14.16
C VAL A 357 -34.66 9.12 -14.23
N LEU A 358 -34.15 10.27 -13.81
CA LEU A 358 -34.82 11.56 -13.90
C LEU A 358 -34.68 12.13 -15.32
N ASP A 359 -35.57 13.04 -15.69
CA ASP A 359 -35.58 13.62 -17.05
C ASP A 359 -34.24 14.30 -17.40
N PHE A 360 -33.61 14.98 -16.45
CA PHE A 360 -32.32 15.64 -16.66
C PHE A 360 -31.12 14.68 -16.75
N GLU A 361 -31.33 13.37 -16.52
CA GLU A 361 -30.33 12.32 -16.75
C GLU A 361 -30.43 11.70 -18.14
N VAL A 362 -31.49 12.02 -18.91
CA VAL A 362 -31.62 11.61 -20.31
C VAL A 362 -30.69 12.49 -21.15
N PRO A 363 -29.76 11.93 -21.95
CA PRO A 363 -28.67 12.69 -22.57
C PRO A 363 -29.13 13.97 -23.28
N GLU A 364 -30.17 13.87 -24.12
CA GLU A 364 -30.74 14.99 -24.90
C GLU A 364 -31.42 16.05 -24.03
N ASN A 365 -31.88 15.68 -22.83
CA ASN A 365 -32.61 16.56 -21.90
C ASN A 365 -31.72 17.08 -20.77
N THR A 366 -30.45 16.65 -20.72
CA THR A 366 -29.52 17.11 -19.69
C THR A 366 -29.38 18.62 -19.74
N THR A 367 -29.27 19.22 -18.56
CA THR A 367 -28.99 20.65 -18.41
C THR A 367 -27.82 20.84 -17.46
N GLU A 368 -27.07 21.89 -17.73
CA GLU A 368 -25.96 22.34 -16.91
C GLU A 368 -26.53 23.20 -15.76
N PRO A 369 -26.43 22.76 -14.50
CA PRO A 369 -27.08 23.44 -13.37
C PRO A 369 -26.34 24.71 -12.94
N GLN A 370 -25.02 24.78 -13.19
CA GLN A 370 -24.17 25.94 -12.96
C GLN A 370 -23.21 26.11 -14.13
N ALA A 371 -22.79 27.34 -14.41
CA ALA A 371 -21.88 27.60 -15.52
C ALA A 371 -20.51 26.96 -15.31
N GLU A 372 -20.06 26.19 -16.31
CA GLU A 372 -18.79 25.49 -16.34
C GLU A 372 -17.72 26.24 -17.18
N PRO A 373 -16.43 26.15 -16.82
CA PRO A 373 -15.91 25.39 -15.69
C PRO A 373 -16.30 26.05 -14.36
N TRP A 374 -16.58 25.24 -13.34
CA TRP A 374 -16.98 25.66 -12.00
C TRP A 374 -16.04 26.68 -11.35
N ALA A 375 -14.80 26.78 -11.84
CA ALA A 375 -13.91 27.90 -11.59
C ALA A 375 -13.08 28.25 -12.84
N MET A 376 -12.77 29.55 -12.99
CA MET A 376 -11.86 30.00 -14.05
C MET A 376 -10.46 29.39 -13.86
N PRO A 377 -9.83 28.87 -14.95
CA PRO A 377 -8.42 28.48 -14.93
C PRO A 377 -7.51 29.64 -14.54
N GLN A 378 -6.44 29.36 -13.78
CA GLN A 378 -5.41 30.35 -13.46
C GLN A 378 -4.76 30.90 -14.72
N ALA A 379 -4.33 32.16 -14.65
CA ALA A 379 -3.72 32.83 -15.79
C ALA A 379 -2.46 32.07 -16.28
N GLY A 380 -2.48 31.68 -17.55
CA GLY A 380 -1.36 30.96 -18.19
C GLY A 380 -1.55 29.44 -18.22
N TYR A 381 -2.40 28.87 -17.38
CA TYR A 381 -2.71 27.44 -17.38
C TYR A 381 -3.67 27.08 -18.52
N LYS A 382 -3.34 26.04 -19.29
CA LYS A 382 -4.14 25.48 -20.38
C LYS A 382 -4.14 23.96 -20.27
N TRP A 383 -5.25 23.37 -19.85
CA TRP A 383 -5.42 21.92 -19.66
C TRP A 383 -5.01 21.06 -20.87
N TYR A 384 -5.16 21.61 -22.09
CA TYR A 384 -4.83 20.93 -23.35
C TYR A 384 -3.40 21.18 -23.84
N ALA A 385 -2.55 21.88 -23.07
CA ALA A 385 -1.19 22.22 -23.47
C ALA A 385 -0.21 21.99 -22.31
N PRO A 386 0.41 20.80 -22.22
CA PRO A 386 1.33 20.44 -21.13
C PRO A 386 2.52 21.39 -20.95
N SER A 387 2.92 22.11 -22.00
CA SER A 387 3.92 23.18 -21.91
C SER A 387 3.53 24.36 -21.01
N THR A 388 2.28 24.41 -20.55
CA THR A 388 1.78 25.41 -19.60
C THR A 388 1.72 24.90 -18.17
N PHE A 389 2.00 23.61 -17.95
CA PHE A 389 1.92 23.02 -16.63
C PHE A 389 3.12 23.44 -15.78
N VAL A 390 2.85 23.66 -14.50
CA VAL A 390 3.86 24.10 -13.53
C VAL A 390 4.88 23.00 -13.22
N ALA A 391 6.00 23.39 -12.60
CA ALA A 391 7.07 22.47 -12.24
C ALA A 391 6.59 21.33 -11.32
N GLY A 392 6.99 20.10 -11.64
CA GLY A 392 6.69 18.90 -10.86
C GLY A 392 5.31 18.28 -11.07
N SER A 393 4.50 18.79 -12.00
CA SER A 393 3.30 18.06 -12.45
C SER A 393 3.65 17.11 -13.59
N PHE A 394 2.87 16.05 -13.76
CA PHE A 394 2.99 15.18 -14.94
C PHE A 394 2.74 15.99 -16.22
N GLY A 395 3.57 15.80 -17.24
CA GLY A 395 3.56 16.57 -18.49
C GLY A 395 4.36 17.88 -18.45
N SER A 396 4.88 18.30 -17.28
CA SER A 396 5.75 19.47 -17.16
C SER A 396 7.16 19.20 -17.67
N SER A 397 7.82 20.24 -18.20
CA SER A 397 9.25 20.18 -18.55
C SER A 397 10.17 20.57 -17.39
N GLU A 398 9.62 20.98 -16.26
CA GLU A 398 10.37 21.45 -15.10
C GLU A 398 10.21 20.50 -13.92
N ASP A 399 11.32 20.04 -13.35
CA ASP A 399 11.33 19.20 -12.14
C ASP A 399 10.70 19.93 -10.95
N PRO A 400 10.08 19.20 -10.00
CA PRO A 400 9.48 19.80 -8.82
C PRO A 400 10.49 20.67 -8.07
N VAL A 401 10.06 21.86 -7.66
CA VAL A 401 10.83 22.67 -6.72
C VAL A 401 10.87 21.92 -5.39
N GLU A 402 12.07 21.57 -4.92
CA GLU A 402 12.27 20.86 -3.65
C GLU A 402 11.53 21.60 -2.52
N GLN A 403 10.46 21.00 -2.01
CA GLN A 403 9.66 21.61 -0.97
C GLN A 403 10.41 21.53 0.36
N PRO A 404 10.40 22.59 1.20
CA PRO A 404 11.06 22.53 2.48
C PRO A 404 10.42 21.47 3.38
N SER A 405 11.20 20.49 3.83
CA SER A 405 10.75 19.50 4.81
C SER A 405 10.89 20.04 6.23
N ILE A 406 9.91 19.74 7.08
CA ILE A 406 9.84 20.21 8.47
C ILE A 406 9.64 19.01 9.39
N SER A 407 10.41 18.92 10.47
CA SER A 407 10.22 17.95 11.54
C SER A 407 10.23 18.62 12.91
N VAL A 408 9.61 17.98 13.91
CA VAL A 408 9.64 18.45 15.30
C VAL A 408 10.31 17.38 16.17
N VAL A 409 11.43 17.74 16.77
CA VAL A 409 12.22 16.86 17.64
C VAL A 409 12.05 17.30 19.10
N HIS A 410 11.84 16.37 20.01
CA HIS A 410 11.80 16.61 21.44
C HIS A 410 12.68 15.61 22.18
N GLN A 411 13.40 16.05 23.21
CA GLN A 411 14.37 15.20 23.91
C GLN A 411 13.75 14.35 25.04
N ASN A 412 12.68 14.86 25.65
CA ASN A 412 11.96 14.21 26.75
C ASN A 412 10.47 14.16 26.43
N THR A 413 9.73 13.23 27.06
CA THR A 413 8.26 13.27 27.02
C THR A 413 7.78 14.55 27.71
N PRO A 414 6.90 15.34 27.07
CA PRO A 414 6.39 16.56 27.67
C PRO A 414 5.53 16.31 28.92
N ASN A 415 5.63 17.20 29.90
CA ASN A 415 4.84 17.19 31.13
C ASN A 415 3.83 18.33 31.18
N ILE A 416 2.73 18.13 31.89
CA ILE A 416 1.75 19.19 32.14
C ILE A 416 2.33 20.28 33.03
N LYS A 417 1.84 21.52 32.86
CA LYS A 417 2.15 22.70 33.70
C LYS A 417 3.63 23.11 33.73
N GLU A 418 4.51 22.36 33.07
CA GLU A 418 5.94 22.65 32.93
C GLU A 418 6.29 23.27 31.56
N GLU A 419 7.43 23.96 31.53
CA GLU A 419 8.04 24.37 30.26
C GLU A 419 8.60 23.16 29.52
N ASN A 420 7.98 22.80 28.41
CA ASN A 420 8.46 21.77 27.49
C ASN A 420 9.15 22.43 26.31
N LYS A 421 10.26 21.84 25.83
CA LYS A 421 11.02 22.35 24.69
C LYS A 421 10.97 21.37 23.52
N VAL A 422 10.70 21.90 22.32
CA VAL A 422 10.86 21.20 21.05
C VAL A 422 11.78 22.00 20.14
N THR A 423 12.45 21.30 19.22
CA THR A 423 13.24 21.90 18.14
C THR A 423 12.57 21.56 16.83
N ILE A 424 12.16 22.59 16.10
CA ILE A 424 11.65 22.47 14.73
C ILE A 424 12.85 22.50 13.80
N GLU A 425 13.03 21.46 12.99
CA GLU A 425 14.10 21.38 11.99
C GLU A 425 13.52 21.57 10.60
N PHE A 426 14.20 22.37 9.79
CA PHE A 426 13.84 22.67 8.40
C PHE A 426 14.97 22.20 7.49
N SER A 427 14.63 21.59 6.37
CA SER A 427 15.54 21.25 5.27
C SER A 427 14.91 21.62 3.92
N GLY A 428 15.72 21.77 2.86
CA GLY A 428 15.20 22.16 1.54
C GLY A 428 14.82 23.64 1.41
N LEU A 429 15.22 24.49 2.37
CA LEU A 429 15.06 25.94 2.22
C LEU A 429 16.09 26.48 1.22
N LYS A 430 15.77 27.59 0.55
CA LYS A 430 16.75 28.29 -0.30
C LYS A 430 18.00 28.65 0.53
N PRO A 431 19.21 28.23 0.12
CA PRO A 431 20.42 28.47 0.91
C PRO A 431 20.65 29.94 1.27
N ASN A 432 20.98 30.22 2.53
CA ASN A 432 21.20 31.56 3.08
C ASN A 432 19.97 32.51 3.01
N ALA A 433 18.77 32.01 2.70
CA ALA A 433 17.57 32.82 2.64
C ALA A 433 16.81 32.84 3.98
N VAL A 434 16.07 33.92 4.20
CA VAL A 434 15.10 34.02 5.29
C VAL A 434 13.76 33.48 4.80
N SER A 435 13.16 32.56 5.55
CA SER A 435 11.80 32.06 5.32
C SER A 435 10.90 32.50 6.48
N GLU A 436 9.78 33.14 6.17
CA GLU A 436 8.93 33.83 7.14
C GLU A 436 7.52 33.21 7.22
N GLY A 437 6.78 33.60 8.27
CA GLY A 437 5.35 33.31 8.40
C GLY A 437 5.01 32.00 9.11
N TYR A 438 5.98 31.38 9.81
CA TYR A 438 5.77 30.13 10.52
C TYR A 438 5.07 30.32 11.86
N GLN A 439 4.23 29.36 12.26
CA GLN A 439 3.60 29.29 13.58
C GLN A 439 3.62 27.86 14.10
N PHE A 440 3.77 27.70 15.42
CA PHE A 440 3.68 26.43 16.14
C PHE A 440 2.40 26.40 16.98
N GLY A 441 1.75 25.24 17.06
CA GLY A 441 0.59 25.03 17.92
C GLY A 441 0.52 23.61 18.44
N VAL A 442 -0.22 23.43 19.54
CA VAL A 442 -0.54 22.13 20.14
C VAL A 442 -2.06 22.05 20.23
N TYR A 443 -2.67 21.01 19.67
CA TYR A 443 -4.12 20.91 19.57
C TYR A 443 -4.65 19.51 19.87
N THR A 444 -5.94 19.43 20.20
CA THR A 444 -6.61 18.16 20.53
C THR A 444 -7.05 17.40 19.26
N PRO A 445 -6.59 16.15 19.03
CA PRO A 445 -7.01 15.36 17.87
C PRO A 445 -8.46 14.84 18.00
N VAL A 446 -8.95 14.72 19.24
CA VAL A 446 -10.32 14.37 19.62
C VAL A 446 -10.80 15.30 20.73
N ALA A 447 -12.12 15.36 21.00
CA ALA A 447 -12.61 16.13 22.13
C ALA A 447 -12.11 15.54 23.46
N GLN A 448 -11.41 16.33 24.28
CA GLN A 448 -10.85 15.89 25.56
C GLN A 448 -10.65 17.06 26.52
N ASN A 449 -10.67 16.79 27.83
CA ASN A 449 -10.34 17.77 28.88
C ASN A 449 -11.14 19.09 28.78
N GLY A 450 -12.39 19.05 28.29
CA GLY A 450 -13.23 20.23 28.08
C GLY A 450 -12.93 21.03 26.80
N PHE A 451 -12.02 20.58 25.96
CA PHE A 451 -11.73 21.14 24.65
C PHE A 451 -12.43 20.35 23.54
N ALA A 452 -13.06 21.05 22.61
CA ALA A 452 -13.54 20.44 21.37
C ALA A 452 -12.36 19.98 20.50
N GLN A 453 -12.61 19.03 19.61
CA GLN A 453 -11.62 18.60 18.61
C GLN A 453 -11.08 19.80 17.83
N GLY A 454 -9.76 19.87 17.63
CA GLY A 454 -9.10 20.94 16.87
C GLY A 454 -8.72 22.17 17.69
N ASN A 455 -9.18 22.29 18.94
CA ASN A 455 -8.85 23.44 19.79
C ASN A 455 -7.36 23.46 20.15
N GLN A 456 -6.76 24.65 20.13
CA GLN A 456 -5.40 24.86 20.62
C GLN A 456 -5.38 24.83 22.15
N VAL A 457 -4.39 24.17 22.74
CA VAL A 457 -4.32 23.89 24.19
C VAL A 457 -3.02 24.34 24.86
N ALA A 458 -2.10 24.94 24.11
CA ALA A 458 -0.81 25.36 24.65
C ALA A 458 -0.62 26.87 24.68
N ALA A 459 -0.02 27.35 25.77
CA ALA A 459 0.75 28.59 25.78
C ALA A 459 2.12 28.29 25.13
N THR A 460 2.69 29.25 24.40
CA THR A 460 3.92 29.02 23.61
C THR A 460 4.94 30.15 23.79
N LYS A 461 6.21 29.83 23.53
CA LYS A 461 7.32 30.78 23.47
C LYS A 461 8.27 30.37 22.35
N VAL A 462 8.48 31.24 21.38
CA VAL A 462 9.37 30.98 20.23
C VAL A 462 10.75 31.54 20.52
N GLY A 463 11.81 30.74 20.33
CA GLY A 463 13.18 31.12 20.64
C GLY A 463 13.30 31.71 22.06
N ASP A 464 13.78 32.96 22.12
CA ASP A 464 13.98 33.71 23.35
C ASP A 464 12.89 34.76 23.62
N ASP A 465 11.80 34.76 22.84
CA ASP A 465 10.69 35.71 23.00
C ASP A 465 9.97 35.60 24.37
N ALA A 466 9.06 36.53 24.64
CA ALA A 466 8.18 36.44 25.81
C ALA A 466 7.15 35.30 25.64
N TRP A 467 6.68 34.74 26.76
CA TRP A 467 5.59 33.76 26.76
C TRP A 467 4.28 34.38 26.23
N GLN A 468 3.63 33.65 25.34
CA GLN A 468 2.25 33.91 24.92
C GLN A 468 1.32 33.01 25.74
N GLU A 469 0.72 33.60 26.78
CA GLU A 469 -0.13 32.89 27.76
C GLU A 469 -1.52 32.55 27.20
N THR A 470 -1.93 33.16 26.09
CA THR A 470 -3.20 32.82 25.42
C THR A 470 -3.06 31.52 24.66
N LEU A 471 -3.96 30.55 24.92
CA LEU A 471 -4.02 29.28 24.21
C LEU A 471 -4.29 29.54 22.72
N GLY A 472 -3.36 29.13 21.87
CA GLY A 472 -3.41 29.46 20.45
C GLY A 472 -2.14 29.06 19.71
N TYR A 473 -2.12 29.37 18.42
CA TYR A 473 -0.86 29.38 17.66
C TYR A 473 0.10 30.41 18.23
N SER A 474 1.39 30.08 18.20
CA SER A 474 2.46 31.04 18.49
C SER A 474 2.37 32.26 17.59
N ASN A 475 3.01 33.35 18.02
CA ASN A 475 3.36 34.43 17.12
C ASN A 475 4.11 33.90 15.89
N THR A 476 3.96 34.62 14.78
CA THR A 476 4.66 34.29 13.53
C THR A 476 6.16 34.48 13.71
N PHE A 477 6.95 33.49 13.27
CA PHE A 477 8.40 33.54 13.31
C PHE A 477 9.01 33.27 11.94
N SER A 478 10.31 33.56 11.83
CA SER A 478 11.12 33.29 10.64
C SER A 478 12.33 32.43 10.99
N VAL A 479 12.87 31.76 9.99
CA VAL A 479 14.12 30.99 10.08
C VAL A 479 15.05 31.41 8.96
N THR A 480 16.35 31.44 9.25
CA THR A 480 17.38 31.68 8.24
C THR A 480 18.06 30.36 7.92
N ALA A 481 18.02 29.97 6.65
CA ALA A 481 18.66 28.76 6.17
C ALA A 481 20.19 28.92 6.14
N ASP A 482 20.92 27.87 6.47
CA ASP A 482 22.36 27.79 6.26
C ASP A 482 22.71 27.59 4.78
N SER A 483 24.01 27.43 4.48
CA SER A 483 24.50 27.21 3.12
C SER A 483 24.05 25.89 2.49
N SER A 484 23.50 24.97 3.29
CA SER A 484 22.92 23.69 2.85
C SER A 484 21.39 23.72 2.79
N GLY A 485 20.76 24.88 3.01
CA GLY A 485 19.31 25.00 3.01
C GLY A 485 18.63 24.47 4.28
N LYS A 486 19.37 24.34 5.40
CA LYS A 486 18.83 23.84 6.66
C LYS A 486 18.66 24.96 7.68
N ALA A 487 17.64 24.86 8.53
CA ALA A 487 17.44 25.79 9.64
C ALA A 487 16.87 25.07 10.87
N LYS A 488 16.95 25.70 12.04
CA LYS A 488 16.32 25.21 13.27
C LYS A 488 15.63 26.35 14.01
N MET A 489 14.53 26.04 14.69
CA MET A 489 13.86 26.93 15.61
C MET A 489 13.46 26.19 16.88
N ASP A 490 13.89 26.69 18.03
CA ASP A 490 13.42 26.17 19.31
C ASP A 490 12.09 26.80 19.69
N VAL A 491 11.12 25.98 20.08
CA VAL A 491 9.83 26.44 20.60
C VAL A 491 9.58 25.77 21.93
N ARG A 492 9.11 26.55 22.90
CA ARG A 492 8.67 26.09 24.21
C ARG A 492 7.17 26.15 24.31
N PHE A 493 6.58 25.21 25.05
CA PHE A 493 5.15 25.14 25.24
C PHE A 493 4.76 24.63 26.63
N LYS A 494 3.57 25.02 27.08
CA LYS A 494 2.93 24.59 28.34
C LYS A 494 1.51 24.15 28.04
N VAL A 495 1.13 22.96 28.51
CA VAL A 495 -0.26 22.47 28.46
C VAL A 495 -0.75 22.17 29.87
N GLN A 496 -2.05 22.27 30.11
CA GLN A 496 -2.60 22.16 31.46
C GLN A 496 -2.98 20.72 31.88
N TYR A 497 -3.30 19.88 30.89
CA TYR A 497 -3.86 18.54 31.13
C TYR A 497 -3.07 17.49 30.36
N SER A 498 -2.97 16.29 30.92
CA SER A 498 -2.34 15.16 30.26
C SER A 498 -3.24 14.63 29.15
N GLY A 499 -2.67 13.92 28.20
CA GLY A 499 -3.40 13.32 27.10
C GLY A 499 -2.61 13.32 25.79
N ASP A 500 -3.28 12.84 24.75
CA ASP A 500 -2.74 12.79 23.40
C ASP A 500 -3.12 14.05 22.63
N TYR A 501 -2.12 14.73 22.08
CA TYR A 501 -2.25 15.97 21.33
C TYR A 501 -1.50 15.87 20.01
N ASN A 502 -1.64 16.89 19.16
CA ASN A 502 -0.86 17.02 17.95
C ASN A 502 -0.10 18.35 17.95
N PHE A 503 1.19 18.30 17.61
CA PHE A 503 1.93 19.46 17.14
C PHE A 503 1.49 19.83 15.74
N ARG A 504 1.40 21.14 15.48
CA ARG A 504 1.11 21.70 14.17
C ARG A 504 2.10 22.80 13.84
N ILE A 505 2.80 22.66 12.70
CA ILE A 505 3.50 23.77 12.06
C ILE A 505 2.63 24.28 10.93
N ARG A 506 2.46 25.60 10.87
CA ARG A 506 1.80 26.29 9.76
C ARG A 506 2.73 27.34 9.19
N GLN A 507 2.61 27.64 7.90
CA GLN A 507 3.21 28.80 7.26
C GLN A 507 2.11 29.60 6.55
N ASN A 508 1.96 30.88 6.90
CA ASN A 508 0.93 31.75 6.31
C ASN A 508 -0.48 31.13 6.35
N LYS A 509 -0.81 30.45 7.47
CA LYS A 509 -2.04 29.67 7.73
C LYS A 509 -2.15 28.32 6.99
N THR A 510 -1.25 28.01 6.06
CA THR A 510 -1.17 26.68 5.43
C THR A 510 -0.52 25.69 6.40
N ASN A 511 -1.13 24.53 6.60
CA ASN A 511 -0.56 23.48 7.45
C ASN A 511 0.64 22.82 6.75
N MET A 512 1.79 22.80 7.42
CA MET A 512 3.03 22.23 6.89
C MET A 512 3.39 20.88 7.53
N LEU A 513 3.09 20.69 8.83
CA LEU A 513 3.36 19.45 9.55
C LEU A 513 2.30 19.22 10.62
N THR A 514 1.86 17.96 10.77
CA THR A 514 1.13 17.46 11.95
C THR A 514 1.92 16.30 12.55
N GLN A 515 2.14 16.30 13.85
CA GLN A 515 2.86 15.23 14.52
C GLN A 515 2.22 14.93 15.88
N SER A 516 1.84 13.67 16.12
CA SER A 516 1.23 13.25 17.37
C SER A 516 2.21 13.32 18.54
N ILE A 517 1.71 13.66 19.74
CA ILE A 517 2.50 13.78 20.97
C ILE A 517 1.64 13.44 22.19
N THR A 518 2.19 12.68 23.14
CA THR A 518 1.55 12.43 24.44
C THR A 518 2.20 13.31 25.51
N VAL A 519 1.38 13.97 26.33
CA VAL A 519 1.81 14.80 27.47
C VAL A 519 1.36 14.12 28.78
N LYS A 520 2.28 13.97 29.75
CA LYS A 520 2.06 13.21 31.00
C LYS A 520 1.98 14.09 32.25
N GLU A 521 1.46 13.53 33.35
CA GLU A 521 1.51 14.15 34.69
C GLU A 521 2.91 14.04 35.32
N GLU A 522 3.24 14.98 36.22
CA GLU A 522 4.55 15.07 36.91
C GLU A 522 4.77 13.86 37.86
N ALA A 523 6.03 13.45 38.09
CA ALA A 523 6.36 12.28 38.93
C ALA A 523 6.91 12.70 40.31
N ASP A 524 6.23 12.34 41.41
CA ASP A 524 6.62 12.69 42.78
C ASP A 524 7.79 11.85 43.35
N VAL A 525 8.70 12.50 44.10
CA VAL A 525 9.84 11.91 44.84
C VAL A 525 9.52 11.87 46.35
N VAL A 526 9.60 10.70 47.01
CA VAL A 526 9.26 10.56 48.45
C VAL A 526 10.32 9.81 49.30
N THR A 527 10.52 10.22 50.57
CA THR A 527 11.10 9.43 51.72
C THR A 527 10.69 10.01 53.11
N PRO A 528 10.80 9.31 54.29
CA PRO A 528 9.69 9.09 55.27
C PRO A 528 9.40 10.01 56.45
N ALA A 529 8.13 9.91 56.89
CA ALA A 529 7.48 10.50 58.08
C ALA A 529 7.54 9.60 59.35
N PRO A 530 7.13 10.11 60.54
CA PRO A 530 5.88 9.57 61.12
C PRO A 530 5.06 10.53 62.01
N ASN A 531 3.72 10.46 61.93
CA ASN A 531 2.79 9.99 63.00
C ASN A 531 1.33 10.42 62.73
N GLU A 532 0.43 9.51 63.06
CA GLU A 532 -0.92 9.32 62.51
C GLU A 532 -1.97 10.40 62.84
N GLU A 533 -2.49 11.03 61.78
CA GLU A 533 -3.92 11.12 61.45
C GLU A 533 -4.04 10.52 60.04
N ASP A 534 -4.64 9.32 59.92
CA ASP A 534 -4.59 8.39 58.77
C ASP A 534 -3.48 8.70 57.75
N ALA A 535 -2.24 8.43 58.16
CA ALA A 535 -1.06 8.81 57.39
C ALA A 535 -0.72 7.73 56.35
N THR A 536 -0.99 8.00 55.08
CA THR A 536 -0.40 7.26 53.96
C THR A 536 1.02 7.73 53.73
N TYR A 537 1.95 6.78 53.61
CA TYR A 537 3.36 7.03 53.37
C TYR A 537 3.74 6.41 52.03
N ASP A 538 3.84 7.25 51.01
CA ASP A 538 4.18 6.81 49.66
C ASP A 538 5.69 6.63 49.53
N VAL A 539 6.11 5.56 48.87
CA VAL A 539 7.51 5.29 48.52
C VAL A 539 7.59 5.13 47.02
N THR A 540 8.46 5.91 46.38
CA THR A 540 8.62 5.85 44.93
C THR A 540 9.53 4.67 44.56
N GLY A 541 8.95 3.67 43.90
CA GLY A 541 9.71 2.66 43.16
C GLY A 541 10.04 3.19 41.77
N GLN A 542 11.29 3.52 41.49
CA GLN A 542 11.75 3.93 40.17
C GLN A 542 12.48 2.79 39.46
N ILE A 543 12.14 2.56 38.19
CA ILE A 543 12.94 1.75 37.27
C ILE A 543 13.19 2.58 36.00
N SER A 544 14.43 2.59 35.53
CA SER A 544 14.82 3.20 34.27
C SER A 544 15.32 2.12 33.34
N PHE A 545 14.79 2.08 32.12
CA PHE A 545 15.22 1.15 31.09
C PHE A 545 16.15 1.85 30.10
N ILE A 546 17.26 1.19 29.77
CA ILE A 546 18.16 1.58 28.70
C ILE A 546 18.08 0.52 27.60
N THR A 547 18.18 0.93 26.34
CA THR A 547 18.24 0.00 25.21
C THR A 547 19.61 -0.68 25.16
N SER A 548 19.64 -1.96 24.79
CA SER A 548 20.87 -2.75 24.59
C SER A 548 20.86 -3.34 23.19
N ASP A 549 21.90 -3.05 22.40
CA ASP A 549 22.10 -3.53 21.02
C ASP A 549 22.93 -4.83 20.96
N LYS A 550 23.24 -5.42 22.12
CA LYS A 550 24.00 -6.66 22.20
C LYS A 550 23.27 -7.78 21.44
N PRO A 551 23.98 -8.61 20.66
CA PRO A 551 23.39 -9.79 20.04
C PRO A 551 22.72 -10.70 21.07
N VAL A 552 21.64 -11.37 20.67
CA VAL A 552 20.98 -12.40 21.47
C VAL A 552 21.52 -13.76 21.03
N ASN A 553 21.82 -14.64 21.98
CA ASN A 553 22.24 -16.00 21.67
C ASN A 553 21.05 -16.82 21.13
N PRO A 554 21.30 -17.84 20.29
CA PRO A 554 20.24 -18.75 19.85
C PRO A 554 19.57 -19.45 21.05
N LEU A 555 18.26 -19.46 21.06
CA LEU A 555 17.42 -20.08 22.11
C LEU A 555 16.96 -21.47 21.67
N ASP A 556 16.58 -22.33 22.63
CA ASP A 556 15.86 -23.57 22.34
C ASP A 556 14.47 -23.20 21.80
N PRO A 557 14.15 -23.47 20.52
CA PRO A 557 12.89 -23.03 19.93
C PRO A 557 11.66 -23.74 20.51
N GLU A 558 11.83 -24.80 21.31
CA GLU A 558 10.74 -25.42 22.08
C GLU A 558 10.72 -24.98 23.55
N ASN A 559 11.83 -24.44 24.06
CA ASN A 559 11.98 -23.98 25.44
C ASN A 559 12.74 -22.65 25.46
N PRO A 560 12.12 -21.56 24.98
CA PRO A 560 12.85 -20.32 24.65
C PRO A 560 13.48 -19.62 25.87
N GLY A 561 13.21 -20.07 27.10
CA GLY A 561 13.94 -19.63 28.28
C GLY A 561 15.39 -20.16 28.39
N ASN A 562 15.81 -21.09 27.54
CA ASN A 562 17.14 -21.71 27.56
C ASN A 562 17.94 -21.38 26.29
N GLU A 563 19.23 -21.08 26.45
CA GLU A 563 20.15 -20.88 25.32
C GLU A 563 20.73 -22.22 24.82
N LEU A 564 20.88 -22.37 23.50
CA LEU A 564 21.57 -23.48 22.87
C LEU A 564 22.70 -22.98 21.95
N ASP A 565 23.77 -23.76 21.80
CA ASP A 565 24.90 -23.48 20.90
C ASP A 565 24.77 -24.34 19.64
N PRO A 566 24.02 -23.89 18.62
CA PRO A 566 23.79 -24.66 17.40
C PRO A 566 25.09 -24.93 16.63
N VAL A 567 25.07 -26.03 15.88
CA VAL A 567 26.19 -26.49 15.05
C VAL A 567 25.69 -26.63 13.62
N ASN A 568 26.44 -26.10 12.65
CA ASN A 568 26.15 -26.30 11.25
C ASN A 568 26.32 -27.80 10.88
N PRO A 569 25.67 -28.27 9.79
CA PRO A 569 25.81 -29.66 9.35
C PRO A 569 27.25 -30.13 9.05
N ASP A 570 28.16 -29.22 8.74
CA ASP A 570 29.58 -29.50 8.52
C ASP A 570 30.41 -29.56 9.82
N GLY A 571 29.79 -29.34 10.98
CA GLY A 571 30.42 -29.31 12.28
C GLY A 571 30.98 -27.93 12.68
N SER A 572 30.89 -26.92 11.81
CA SER A 572 31.31 -25.56 12.12
C SER A 572 30.30 -24.85 13.02
N LYS A 573 30.75 -23.77 13.69
CA LYS A 573 29.84 -22.89 14.42
C LYS A 573 29.10 -21.98 13.42
N PRO A 574 27.78 -21.77 13.57
CA PRO A 574 27.03 -20.78 12.81
C PRO A 574 27.64 -19.38 12.91
N GLY A 575 27.42 -18.56 11.88
CA GLY A 575 27.80 -17.15 11.91
C GLY A 575 27.09 -16.40 13.02
N SER A 576 27.67 -15.27 13.46
CA SER A 576 26.97 -14.36 14.37
C SER A 576 25.74 -13.75 13.69
N GLY A 577 24.66 -13.59 14.45
CA GLY A 577 23.48 -12.84 14.00
C GLY A 577 23.80 -11.40 13.58
N THR A 578 22.82 -10.72 12.99
CA THR A 578 23.02 -9.38 12.38
C THR A 578 23.28 -8.28 13.41
N GLY A 579 22.89 -8.49 14.68
CA GLY A 579 23.02 -7.50 15.76
C GLY A 579 22.08 -6.29 15.60
N GLY A 580 22.15 -5.36 16.55
CA GLY A 580 21.32 -4.14 16.56
C GLY A 580 20.03 -4.26 17.37
N LEU A 581 19.16 -3.25 17.27
CA LEU A 581 17.88 -3.21 17.98
C LEU A 581 16.78 -4.02 17.29
N LEU A 582 16.94 -4.36 16.01
CA LEU A 582 16.09 -5.30 15.28
C LEU A 582 17.04 -6.25 14.53
N SER A 583 17.06 -7.53 14.89
CA SER A 583 18.09 -8.47 14.45
C SER A 583 17.55 -9.84 14.06
N ILE A 584 18.21 -10.47 13.09
CA ILE A 584 18.15 -11.92 12.89
C ILE A 584 19.29 -12.50 13.72
N ASP A 585 18.95 -13.25 14.76
CA ASP A 585 19.95 -13.77 15.69
C ASP A 585 20.54 -15.09 15.21
N TYR A 586 19.72 -15.91 14.56
CA TYR A 586 20.07 -17.25 14.11
C TYR A 586 19.16 -17.74 12.99
N ALA A 587 19.71 -18.54 12.07
CA ALA A 587 18.95 -19.36 11.14
C ALA A 587 19.70 -20.68 10.89
N SER A 588 19.01 -21.81 10.90
CA SER A 588 19.60 -23.13 10.67
C SER A 588 20.16 -23.29 9.25
N SER A 589 21.39 -23.81 9.17
CA SER A 589 21.91 -24.41 7.94
C SER A 589 21.27 -25.79 7.73
N LEU A 590 20.77 -26.05 6.52
CA LEU A 590 20.04 -27.28 6.21
C LEU A 590 20.94 -28.32 5.54
N SER A 591 20.77 -29.59 5.88
CA SER A 591 21.46 -30.71 5.20
C SER A 591 20.54 -31.89 5.02
N PHE A 592 20.63 -32.52 3.86
CA PHE A 592 19.85 -33.69 3.48
C PHE A 592 20.71 -34.97 3.39
N GLY A 593 21.98 -34.90 3.81
CA GLY A 593 22.89 -36.03 3.80
C GLY A 593 23.35 -36.51 2.42
N LYS A 594 23.97 -37.70 2.40
CA LYS A 594 24.39 -38.36 1.16
C LYS A 594 23.31 -39.34 0.69
N GLN A 595 22.85 -39.16 -0.55
CA GLN A 595 21.77 -39.95 -1.12
C GLN A 595 22.25 -40.84 -2.27
N VAL A 596 21.60 -41.99 -2.42
CA VAL A 596 21.76 -42.82 -3.63
C VAL A 596 21.05 -42.11 -4.77
N VAL A 597 21.66 -42.11 -5.96
CA VAL A 597 21.04 -41.56 -7.17
C VAL A 597 19.81 -42.39 -7.54
N GLU A 598 18.66 -41.73 -7.61
CA GLU A 598 17.36 -42.34 -7.91
C GLU A 598 16.82 -41.74 -9.21
N ASN A 599 16.15 -42.56 -10.02
CA ASN A 599 15.54 -42.15 -11.29
C ASN A 599 14.02 -41.93 -11.17
N GLN A 600 13.53 -41.77 -9.94
CA GLN A 600 12.14 -41.55 -9.57
C GLN A 600 12.08 -40.37 -8.59
N LEU A 601 10.90 -39.81 -8.39
CA LEU A 601 10.67 -38.78 -7.37
C LEU A 601 11.11 -39.32 -5.99
N LYS A 602 11.89 -38.51 -5.28
CA LYS A 602 12.26 -38.76 -3.88
C LYS A 602 12.15 -37.49 -3.06
N ASN A 603 11.65 -37.65 -1.85
CA ASN A 603 11.61 -36.59 -0.85
C ASN A 603 12.62 -36.91 0.25
N TYR A 604 13.41 -35.91 0.62
CA TYR A 604 14.47 -36.03 1.60
C TYR A 604 14.18 -35.06 2.75
N GLY A 605 14.03 -35.60 3.96
CA GLY A 605 13.95 -34.80 5.17
C GLY A 605 15.31 -34.22 5.54
N ALA A 606 15.34 -32.95 5.92
CA ALA A 606 16.54 -32.34 6.47
C ALA A 606 16.88 -32.99 7.82
N PHE A 607 18.18 -33.07 8.11
CA PHE A 607 18.68 -33.50 9.40
C PHE A 607 18.27 -32.54 10.52
N ALA A 608 18.13 -33.09 11.73
CA ALA A 608 17.83 -32.30 12.93
C ALA A 608 18.98 -31.37 13.29
N GLN A 609 18.65 -30.23 13.91
CA GLN A 609 19.60 -29.28 14.45
C GLN A 609 20.38 -29.90 15.62
N LYS A 610 21.71 -29.89 15.51
CA LYS A 610 22.62 -30.32 16.58
C LYS A 610 23.08 -29.13 17.42
N TYR A 611 23.37 -29.37 18.70
CA TYR A 611 23.93 -28.39 19.63
C TYR A 611 25.23 -28.91 20.26
N ASN A 612 26.17 -28.02 20.60
CA ASN A 612 27.42 -28.39 21.28
C ASN A 612 27.26 -28.51 22.80
N ASN A 613 26.32 -27.76 23.37
CA ASN A 613 26.10 -27.65 24.81
C ASN A 613 24.93 -28.53 25.30
N SER A 614 24.39 -29.41 24.45
CA SER A 614 23.27 -30.30 24.76
C SER A 614 23.32 -31.56 23.91
N ASP A 615 22.93 -32.70 24.50
CA ASP A 615 22.73 -33.96 23.77
C ASP A 615 21.35 -34.01 23.08
N LYS A 616 20.49 -33.01 23.29
CA LYS A 616 19.21 -32.86 22.58
C LYS A 616 19.48 -32.54 21.10
N PHE A 617 18.61 -33.04 20.22
CA PHE A 617 18.49 -32.53 18.85
C PHE A 617 17.17 -31.78 18.73
N GLY A 618 17.16 -30.73 17.92
CA GLY A 618 16.00 -29.85 17.77
C GLY A 618 15.58 -29.68 16.32
N SER A 619 14.45 -29.00 16.14
CA SER A 619 13.97 -28.55 14.83
C SER A 619 14.97 -27.58 14.21
N ASN A 620 14.99 -27.53 12.88
CA ASN A 620 15.58 -26.38 12.18
C ASN A 620 14.71 -25.15 12.46
N TYR A 621 15.31 -23.97 12.61
CA TYR A 621 14.56 -22.78 13.03
C TYR A 621 15.25 -21.47 12.61
N VAL A 622 14.50 -20.37 12.72
CA VAL A 622 15.00 -19.00 12.63
C VAL A 622 14.61 -18.21 13.89
N GLN A 623 15.47 -17.27 14.30
CA GLN A 623 15.26 -16.42 15.46
C GLN A 623 15.41 -14.94 15.11
N VAL A 624 14.46 -14.13 15.56
CA VAL A 624 14.44 -12.67 15.40
C VAL A 624 14.31 -12.00 16.76
N THR A 625 14.95 -10.85 16.96
CA THR A 625 14.78 -10.03 18.15
C THR A 625 14.46 -8.58 17.81
N ASP A 626 13.43 -8.02 18.47
CA ASP A 626 13.11 -6.59 18.47
C ASP A 626 13.22 -5.96 19.87
N LYS A 627 14.22 -5.10 20.05
CA LYS A 627 14.54 -4.33 21.27
C LYS A 627 14.31 -2.83 21.11
N ARG A 628 13.65 -2.39 20.03
CA ARG A 628 13.44 -0.95 19.75
C ARG A 628 12.53 -0.28 20.77
N GLY A 629 11.60 -1.04 21.36
CA GLY A 629 10.61 -0.53 22.31
C GLY A 629 9.54 0.38 21.69
N SER A 630 9.60 0.66 20.39
CA SER A 630 8.64 1.48 19.65
C SER A 630 7.39 0.72 19.21
N GLY A 631 7.43 -0.61 19.15
CA GLY A 631 6.34 -1.41 18.60
C GLY A 631 6.08 -1.12 17.12
N ALA A 632 7.08 -0.73 16.33
CA ALA A 632 6.88 -0.32 14.94
C ALA A 632 6.53 -1.46 13.97
N GLY A 633 6.58 -2.72 14.40
CA GLY A 633 6.41 -3.88 13.53
C GLY A 633 7.65 -4.20 12.68
N TRP A 634 7.65 -5.38 12.06
CA TRP A 634 8.74 -5.90 11.21
C TRP A 634 8.28 -7.10 10.37
N VAL A 635 8.95 -7.37 9.25
CA VAL A 635 8.70 -8.52 8.39
C VAL A 635 9.99 -9.32 8.21
N LEU A 636 9.93 -10.63 8.46
CA LEU A 636 11.00 -11.59 8.18
C LEU A 636 10.66 -12.40 6.93
N SER A 637 11.55 -12.39 5.94
CA SER A 637 11.45 -13.17 4.71
C SER A 637 12.69 -14.03 4.47
N VAL A 638 12.56 -15.08 3.66
CA VAL A 638 13.63 -15.96 3.20
C VAL A 638 13.63 -16.08 1.69
N LEU A 639 14.80 -15.95 1.08
CA LEU A 639 15.05 -16.12 -0.34
C LEU A 639 15.94 -17.34 -0.53
N GLN A 640 15.48 -18.33 -1.30
CA GLN A 640 16.40 -19.32 -1.87
C GLN A 640 17.09 -18.67 -3.06
N ASN A 641 18.36 -18.29 -2.95
CA ASN A 641 19.03 -17.46 -3.96
C ASN A 641 19.02 -18.10 -5.36
N LYS A 642 19.25 -19.41 -5.45
CA LYS A 642 19.31 -20.19 -6.70
C LYS A 642 18.87 -21.63 -6.49
N GLN A 643 18.56 -22.34 -7.57
CA GLN A 643 18.27 -23.77 -7.47
C GLN A 643 19.50 -24.52 -6.93
N PHE A 644 19.28 -25.65 -6.26
CA PHE A 644 20.34 -26.59 -5.88
C PHE A 644 21.18 -26.92 -7.11
N SER A 645 22.46 -26.58 -7.05
CA SER A 645 23.34 -26.63 -8.21
C SER A 645 24.69 -27.24 -7.87
N SER A 646 25.27 -27.92 -8.85
CA SER A 646 26.62 -28.44 -8.83
C SER A 646 27.43 -27.77 -9.93
N SER A 647 28.66 -27.37 -9.60
CA SER A 647 29.63 -26.87 -10.59
C SER A 647 29.97 -27.90 -11.68
N THR A 648 29.74 -29.20 -11.44
CA THR A 648 30.11 -30.28 -12.37
C THR A 648 28.90 -30.93 -13.05
N ALA A 649 27.68 -30.79 -12.49
CA ALA A 649 26.48 -31.46 -12.99
C ALA A 649 25.28 -30.55 -13.27
N GLY A 650 25.41 -29.23 -13.07
CA GLY A 650 24.33 -28.27 -13.29
C GLY A 650 23.30 -28.27 -12.15
N GLU A 651 22.08 -27.83 -12.44
CA GLU A 651 21.00 -27.68 -11.45
C GLU A 651 20.15 -28.94 -11.29
N LEU A 652 19.65 -29.20 -10.08
CA LEU A 652 18.54 -30.13 -9.85
C LEU A 652 17.24 -29.50 -10.36
N THR A 653 17.05 -29.55 -11.67
CA THR A 653 15.91 -28.90 -12.34
C THR A 653 14.59 -29.48 -11.83
N GLY A 654 13.71 -28.61 -11.34
CA GLY A 654 12.41 -28.99 -10.76
C GLY A 654 12.47 -29.48 -9.31
N ALA A 655 13.63 -29.49 -8.65
CA ALA A 655 13.69 -29.75 -7.22
C ALA A 655 13.04 -28.61 -6.43
N LYS A 656 12.40 -28.97 -5.32
CA LYS A 656 11.62 -28.05 -4.49
C LYS A 656 12.01 -28.18 -3.03
N LEU A 657 12.16 -27.06 -2.34
CA LEU A 657 12.46 -27.01 -0.91
C LEU A 657 11.22 -26.51 -0.16
N PHE A 658 10.78 -27.26 0.85
CA PHE A 658 9.61 -26.92 1.66
C PHE A 658 10.00 -26.71 3.12
N LEU A 659 9.39 -25.71 3.75
CA LEU A 659 9.39 -25.49 5.19
C LEU A 659 7.98 -25.74 5.72
N GLY A 660 7.81 -26.46 6.81
CA GLY A 660 6.48 -26.81 7.30
C GLY A 660 6.41 -26.97 8.81
N ASN A 661 5.18 -27.18 9.29
CA ASN A 661 4.84 -27.38 10.70
C ASN A 661 5.44 -26.26 11.57
N GLY A 662 5.23 -25.01 11.17
CA GLY A 662 5.77 -23.83 11.83
C GLY A 662 5.29 -23.74 13.27
N GLN A 663 6.20 -23.55 14.23
CA GLN A 663 5.90 -23.35 15.64
C GLN A 663 6.58 -22.08 16.15
N LEU A 664 5.76 -21.12 16.56
CA LEU A 664 6.20 -19.84 17.08
C LEU A 664 6.34 -19.89 18.60
N ASN A 665 7.49 -19.48 19.13
CA ASN A 665 7.78 -19.44 20.56
C ASN A 665 8.58 -18.19 20.96
N SER A 666 8.47 -17.77 22.23
CA SER A 666 9.20 -16.62 22.78
C SER A 666 9.44 -16.78 24.29
N PRO A 667 10.54 -16.25 24.86
CA PRO A 667 10.70 -16.15 26.31
C PRO A 667 9.56 -15.37 26.97
N ASN A 668 8.97 -14.41 26.25
CA ASN A 668 7.88 -13.57 26.76
C ASN A 668 6.60 -14.39 27.01
N MET A 669 6.37 -15.45 26.23
CA MET A 669 5.22 -16.35 26.40
C MET A 669 5.29 -17.18 27.70
N LEU A 670 6.47 -17.30 28.32
CA LEU A 670 6.64 -18.00 29.60
C LEU A 670 6.27 -17.13 30.80
N GLN A 671 6.05 -15.82 30.61
CA GLN A 671 5.72 -14.89 31.67
C GLN A 671 4.22 -14.98 32.02
N ALA A 672 3.91 -14.92 33.31
CA ALA A 672 2.52 -14.95 33.77
C ALA A 672 1.77 -13.70 33.27
N GLY A 673 0.62 -13.90 32.60
CA GLY A 673 -0.19 -12.81 32.06
C GLY A 673 0.27 -12.27 30.70
N PHE A 674 1.10 -13.03 29.95
CA PHE A 674 1.44 -12.69 28.58
C PHE A 674 0.19 -12.52 27.70
N ASP A 675 0.12 -11.39 26.99
CA ASP A 675 -0.97 -11.09 26.06
C ASP A 675 -0.68 -11.72 24.69
N GLU A 676 -1.53 -12.66 24.27
CA GLU A 676 -1.35 -13.37 23.01
C GLU A 676 -1.47 -12.47 21.77
N SER A 677 -2.11 -11.30 21.89
CA SER A 677 -2.23 -10.34 20.79
C SER A 677 -0.90 -9.70 20.38
N LEU A 678 0.14 -9.85 21.22
CA LEU A 678 1.48 -9.32 20.96
C LEU A 678 2.35 -10.27 20.11
N LYS A 679 1.85 -11.47 19.79
CA LYS A 679 2.57 -12.44 18.95
C LYS A 679 2.66 -11.92 17.51
N PRO A 680 3.81 -12.08 16.82
CA PRO A 680 3.85 -11.96 15.38
C PRO A 680 3.08 -13.12 14.74
N THR A 681 2.65 -12.94 13.50
CA THR A 681 2.03 -13.97 12.66
C THR A 681 3.12 -14.71 11.87
N HIS A 682 2.99 -16.02 11.67
CA HIS A 682 3.87 -16.79 10.77
C HIS A 682 3.07 -17.44 9.63
N PHE A 683 3.73 -17.66 8.50
CA PHE A 683 3.11 -18.14 7.26
C PHE A 683 3.55 -19.57 6.87
N VAL A 684 4.17 -20.28 7.80
CA VAL A 684 4.64 -21.66 7.61
C VAL A 684 3.58 -22.64 8.11
N SER A 685 2.80 -23.19 7.18
CA SER A 685 1.67 -24.08 7.42
C SER A 685 2.10 -25.53 7.74
N ASP A 686 1.13 -26.35 8.15
CA ASP A 686 1.33 -27.78 8.39
C ASP A 686 1.79 -28.49 7.11
N LEU A 687 2.70 -29.46 7.28
CA LEU A 687 3.30 -30.24 6.21
C LEU A 687 3.29 -31.71 6.56
N VAL A 688 2.84 -32.51 5.59
CA VAL A 688 2.95 -33.97 5.62
C VAL A 688 3.74 -34.40 4.39
N ALA A 689 4.77 -35.23 4.60
CA ALA A 689 5.57 -35.78 3.52
C ALA A 689 5.84 -37.26 3.73
N ASP A 690 5.84 -38.01 2.63
CA ASP A 690 6.33 -39.38 2.55
C ASP A 690 7.32 -39.49 1.38
N ASN A 691 7.75 -40.70 1.04
CA ASN A 691 8.70 -40.92 -0.05
C ASN A 691 8.20 -40.54 -1.45
N SER A 692 6.90 -40.34 -1.63
CA SER A 692 6.20 -40.16 -2.90
C SER A 692 5.51 -38.80 -3.06
N GLN A 693 5.19 -38.10 -1.97
CA GLN A 693 4.49 -36.82 -2.02
C GLN A 693 4.87 -35.90 -0.86
N VAL A 694 4.68 -34.60 -1.09
CA VAL A 694 4.72 -33.53 -0.09
C VAL A 694 3.40 -32.77 -0.22
N VAL A 695 2.68 -32.59 0.88
CA VAL A 695 1.40 -31.88 0.93
C VAL A 695 1.48 -30.81 2.02
N GLY A 696 1.13 -29.57 1.65
CA GLY A 696 1.20 -28.41 2.54
C GLY A 696 2.61 -27.82 2.67
N GLY A 697 2.82 -27.09 3.75
CA GLY A 697 4.01 -26.27 3.98
C GLY A 697 4.18 -25.10 3.02
N LEU A 698 5.27 -24.35 3.24
CA LEU A 698 5.72 -23.23 2.43
C LEU A 698 6.82 -23.70 1.47
N GLU A 699 6.54 -23.70 0.17
CA GLU A 699 7.55 -23.93 -0.88
C GLU A 699 8.46 -22.70 -1.03
N LEU A 700 9.77 -22.91 -1.00
CA LEU A 700 10.76 -21.90 -1.35
C LEU A 700 11.07 -22.03 -2.84
N ILE A 701 10.74 -20.99 -3.61
CA ILE A 701 11.00 -20.98 -5.04
C ILE A 701 12.36 -20.27 -5.28
N PRO A 702 13.31 -20.88 -5.99
CA PRO A 702 14.60 -20.26 -6.27
C PRO A 702 14.48 -18.89 -6.96
N GLY A 703 15.22 -17.90 -6.47
CA GLY A 703 15.21 -16.52 -6.94
C GLY A 703 14.11 -15.65 -6.32
N TYR A 704 13.23 -16.24 -5.52
CA TYR A 704 12.03 -15.61 -5.00
C TYR A 704 12.00 -15.54 -3.46
N SER A 705 11.55 -14.40 -2.94
CA SER A 705 11.50 -14.14 -1.49
C SER A 705 10.14 -14.53 -0.91
N SER A 706 10.12 -15.42 0.08
CA SER A 706 8.90 -15.84 0.79
C SER A 706 8.86 -15.24 2.19
N VAL A 707 7.70 -14.71 2.62
CA VAL A 707 7.53 -14.19 3.99
C VAL A 707 7.38 -15.36 4.97
N LEU A 708 8.14 -15.32 6.06
CA LEU A 708 8.10 -16.32 7.14
C LEU A 708 7.30 -15.85 8.34
N MET A 709 7.52 -14.60 8.75
CA MET A 709 6.85 -13.96 9.89
C MET A 709 6.59 -12.49 9.62
N SER A 710 5.49 -11.97 10.16
CA SER A 710 5.19 -10.53 10.20
C SER A 710 4.75 -10.13 11.61
N ALA A 711 5.20 -8.96 12.05
CA ALA A 711 4.75 -8.29 13.26
C ALA A 711 4.13 -6.95 12.87
N ASP A 712 2.87 -6.76 13.19
CA ASP A 712 2.20 -5.47 13.02
C ASP A 712 2.61 -4.49 14.12
N LYS A 713 2.06 -3.27 14.07
CA LYS A 713 2.27 -2.28 15.11
C LYS A 713 1.87 -2.84 16.48
N ASN A 714 2.76 -2.66 17.46
CA ASN A 714 2.72 -3.16 18.83
C ASN A 714 2.88 -4.68 18.99
N GLN A 715 3.14 -5.43 17.91
CA GLN A 715 3.41 -6.87 17.97
C GLN A 715 4.91 -7.16 17.82
N GLY A 716 5.30 -8.41 18.11
CA GLY A 716 6.63 -8.93 17.76
C GLY A 716 7.80 -8.32 18.53
N THR A 717 7.54 -7.61 19.63
CA THR A 717 8.61 -7.11 20.50
C THR A 717 9.27 -8.27 21.29
N GLY A 718 10.55 -8.12 21.62
CA GLY A 718 11.35 -9.19 22.24
C GLY A 718 11.87 -10.21 21.23
N THR A 719 12.28 -11.38 21.74
CA THR A 719 12.88 -12.46 20.93
C THR A 719 11.82 -13.49 20.55
N TRP A 720 11.80 -13.89 19.28
CA TRP A 720 10.85 -14.84 18.69
C TRP A 720 11.60 -15.90 17.89
N THR A 721 11.25 -17.17 18.09
CA THR A 721 11.75 -18.31 17.33
C THR A 721 10.62 -18.93 16.50
N LEU A 722 10.86 -19.20 15.22
CA LEU A 722 10.00 -20.01 14.38
C LEU A 722 10.71 -21.32 14.06
N ALA A 723 10.28 -22.41 14.71
CA ALA A 723 10.76 -23.77 14.45
C ALA A 723 9.97 -24.43 13.32
N TYR A 724 10.65 -25.28 12.56
CA TYR A 724 10.07 -26.15 11.54
C TYR A 724 9.95 -27.57 12.10
N GLY A 725 8.78 -27.90 12.64
CA GLY A 725 8.51 -29.16 13.33
C GLY A 725 8.67 -29.09 14.85
N HIS A 726 8.24 -30.14 15.54
CA HIS A 726 8.23 -30.28 16.99
C HIS A 726 8.55 -31.72 17.42
N SER A 727 9.36 -31.86 18.48
CA SER A 727 9.82 -33.13 19.05
C SER A 727 8.67 -34.04 19.48
N LYS A 728 7.56 -33.48 19.98
CA LYS A 728 6.36 -34.24 20.37
C LYS A 728 5.69 -34.94 19.19
N ASP A 729 5.81 -34.35 17.99
CA ASP A 729 5.21 -34.83 16.75
C ASP A 729 6.22 -35.68 15.94
N SER A 730 7.45 -35.83 16.44
CA SER A 730 8.53 -36.61 15.82
C SER A 730 8.90 -36.16 14.40
N ASN A 731 8.74 -34.87 14.09
CA ASN A 731 8.97 -34.29 12.75
C ASN A 731 10.09 -33.20 12.73
N ILE A 732 11.07 -33.31 13.64
CA ILE A 732 12.21 -32.37 13.77
C ILE A 732 13.43 -32.68 12.90
N GLY A 733 13.41 -33.82 12.21
CA GLY A 733 14.54 -34.43 11.51
C GLY A 733 15.22 -35.54 12.34
N GLN A 734 16.15 -36.24 11.71
CA GLN A 734 17.04 -37.21 12.37
C GLN A 734 18.50 -36.89 12.02
N LEU A 735 19.47 -37.30 12.83
CA LEU A 735 20.88 -36.94 12.58
C LEU A 735 21.53 -37.70 11.42
N THR A 736 21.10 -38.93 11.18
CA THR A 736 21.77 -39.87 10.26
C THR A 736 20.81 -40.47 9.25
N SER A 737 19.59 -39.94 9.18
CA SER A 737 18.51 -40.41 8.34
C SER A 737 17.72 -39.20 7.86
N ASN A 738 17.36 -39.22 6.58
CA ASN A 738 16.64 -38.17 5.88
C ASN A 738 15.20 -38.60 5.58
N ASP A 739 14.61 -39.37 6.50
CA ASP A 739 13.23 -39.82 6.41
C ASP A 739 12.28 -38.60 6.33
N PRO A 740 11.57 -38.42 5.20
CA PRO A 740 10.67 -37.28 5.03
C PRO A 740 9.51 -37.30 6.03
N GLU A 741 9.11 -38.46 6.56
CA GLU A 741 8.05 -38.55 7.58
C GLU A 741 8.52 -38.07 8.97
N LYS A 742 9.82 -37.84 9.13
CA LYS A 742 10.44 -37.42 10.40
C LYS A 742 10.98 -36.01 10.36
N SER A 743 10.75 -35.25 9.29
CA SER A 743 11.24 -33.88 9.14
C SER A 743 10.15 -32.95 8.64
N SER A 744 10.26 -31.67 8.98
CA SER A 744 9.38 -30.62 8.48
C SER A 744 10.08 -29.67 7.51
N VAL A 745 11.32 -30.00 7.13
CA VAL A 745 12.04 -29.33 6.06
C VAL A 745 12.38 -30.37 5.01
N ILE A 746 11.75 -30.26 3.84
CA ILE A 746 11.78 -31.33 2.83
C ILE A 746 12.39 -30.82 1.53
N LEU A 747 13.38 -31.55 1.00
CA LEU A 747 13.85 -31.40 -0.37
C LEU A 747 13.20 -32.48 -1.24
N SER A 748 12.33 -32.07 -2.15
CA SER A 748 11.73 -32.94 -3.16
C SER A 748 12.54 -32.88 -4.45
N VAL A 749 12.99 -34.03 -4.95
CA VAL A 749 13.80 -34.15 -6.17
C VAL A 749 13.04 -35.02 -7.17
N PRO A 750 12.49 -34.44 -8.26
CA PRO A 750 11.75 -35.22 -9.26
C PRO A 750 12.69 -36.07 -10.11
N SER A 751 12.13 -37.10 -10.74
CA SER A 751 12.86 -37.96 -11.69
C SER A 751 13.49 -37.18 -12.84
N SER A 752 12.84 -36.10 -13.28
CA SER A 752 13.32 -35.20 -14.33
C SER A 752 14.58 -34.41 -13.95
N ALA A 753 14.91 -34.29 -12.65
CA ALA A 753 16.12 -33.61 -12.19
C ALA A 753 17.41 -34.38 -12.57
N ASN A 754 17.31 -35.68 -12.87
CA ASN A 754 18.41 -36.54 -13.33
C ASN A 754 19.72 -36.37 -12.52
N PRO A 755 19.68 -36.50 -11.18
CA PRO A 755 20.81 -36.19 -10.31
C PRO A 755 22.05 -37.02 -10.64
N LYS A 756 23.24 -36.44 -10.44
CA LYS A 756 24.54 -37.09 -10.60
C LYS A 756 25.24 -37.24 -9.25
N GLU A 757 26.23 -38.13 -9.19
CA GLU A 757 27.05 -38.33 -7.99
C GLU A 757 27.98 -37.11 -7.75
N THR A 758 27.44 -36.07 -7.11
CA THR A 758 28.12 -34.82 -6.74
C THR A 758 27.34 -34.14 -5.60
N THR A 759 27.95 -33.15 -4.96
CA THR A 759 27.24 -32.23 -4.07
C THR A 759 26.46 -31.21 -4.89
N TYR A 760 25.23 -30.91 -4.46
CA TYR A 760 24.42 -29.80 -4.95
C TYR A 760 24.12 -28.88 -3.78
N ASP A 761 24.38 -27.58 -3.94
CA ASP A 761 24.21 -26.59 -2.89
C ASP A 761 23.28 -25.45 -3.34
N THR A 762 22.65 -24.80 -2.36
CA THR A 762 21.95 -23.53 -2.52
C THR A 762 22.25 -22.63 -1.32
N VAL A 763 21.97 -21.33 -1.47
CA VAL A 763 22.11 -20.33 -0.40
C VAL A 763 20.73 -19.80 -0.06
N LEU A 764 20.37 -19.85 1.23
CA LEU A 764 19.18 -19.19 1.76
C LEU A 764 19.59 -17.84 2.38
N THR A 765 18.94 -16.76 1.96
CA THR A 765 19.16 -15.42 2.50
C THR A 765 17.93 -14.98 3.27
N TYR A 766 18.08 -14.70 4.57
CA TYR A 766 17.02 -14.15 5.39
C TYR A 766 17.10 -12.62 5.41
N LYS A 767 15.95 -11.94 5.23
CA LYS A 767 15.84 -10.49 5.24
C LYS A 767 14.84 -10.06 6.29
N LEU A 768 15.24 -9.09 7.11
CA LEU A 768 14.39 -8.47 8.12
C LEU A 768 14.20 -6.99 7.77
N SER A 769 12.96 -6.57 7.53
CA SER A 769 12.59 -5.20 7.18
C SER A 769 11.66 -4.58 8.22
N MET A 770 11.73 -3.27 8.37
CA MET A 770 10.72 -2.52 9.13
C MET A 770 9.47 -2.36 8.26
N VAL A 771 8.30 -2.42 8.88
CA VAL A 771 7.07 -1.88 8.26
C VAL A 771 7.27 -0.35 8.23
N PRO A 772 7.06 0.34 7.10
CA PRO A 772 7.08 1.80 7.08
C PRO A 772 6.15 2.31 8.19
N ALA A 773 6.69 3.10 9.11
CA ALA A 773 5.82 3.74 10.09
C ALA A 773 4.93 4.74 9.33
N PRO A 774 3.61 4.74 9.56
CA PRO A 774 2.68 5.67 8.92
C PRO A 774 3.05 7.13 9.18
#